data_AF-A0A8T6NHX3-F1
#
_entry.id   AF-A0A8T6NHX3-F1
#
_cell.length_a   1.000
_cell.length_b   1.000
_cell.length_c   1.000
_cell.angle_alpha   90.00
_cell.angle_beta   90.00
_cell.angle_gamma   90.00
#
_symmetry.space_group_name_H-M   'P 1'
#
loop_
_entity.id
_entity.type
_entity.pdbx_description
1 polymer ?
#
loop_
_entity_poly.entity_id
_entity_poly.type
_entity_poly.pdbx_seq_one_letter_code
_entity_poly.pdbx_strand_id
1 'polypeptide(L)'
;MDSQNTIAIHKREWSRTESIERIASRFFIIGEESTGRYSWVVEARSGFSNNDAITDLNEELAELGLIGTLNNADPPTLSIVERSYGSGILPNWQIASVWAFSIMMMLFAGSTWANKVGAAGNPYAQSAFFYVLPMTSALFIASEVKRRLNEKAGIKSGHLIPLAMPQISAFWWPFGLFGLLSQRNPEHTPVPSRKHLARIEISVPAILFISGQPLVLAGLLMTPSNPPPDLAAAPLTYYGSIAPNLASSIFIGPDLAIRLQWIHPLGLAGLSLSILAWLLMLPIPGLPGDRLLSALLGRDRHTEMTTQNTLFVLSLGVLISVFVSTEFIPWLVIATIACMRRFGSDQLTPPMVVNMSEGFPRESLERYTAAAIVILLLGLPGMLPSSEFENWDKGLDRSEWPSSVLVDEEQEIEIQLSPLGAEILSGEIYFEIDDPSNSGWGIYGMNGSPIEHYRFDGVMQSEQETIHLSIKRNSSSTLQPHPARIIMTVDDGKSVSQNQILVTAPSQSAPYSSSWMMATNSTVACLDIETTKGNTGTWSVNDPFWASEEVTPEEGTRRNFCITPLPGAIEGAERDDRRRALGPQVTFVPDDDPQNGTKHWRLPILGSEPWISGSNREITLPEWMAVPNATIIYGADPTTPSCILTESLEPHTFTVERLNWSIETSPLLLPSEQVEINLRLPSDGWIAICDGHEFIESLRIRDGPGVMLAGTPLGLEITETTIGIINADNASIPLLRDWSGDAPSLDVWSISAPDSLVENETTTITVTPENGESSLGIFWISTTDEAVVLNFAARCPSGGCGQ
;
A
#
# COMPACT_ATOMS: atom_id res chain seq x y z
N MET A 1 1.27 89.78 -15.46
CA MET A 1 2.05 90.15 -14.26
C MET A 1 2.74 88.89 -13.82
N ASP A 2 3.91 88.62 -14.38
CA ASP A 2 4.74 87.46 -14.06
C ASP A 2 5.74 87.88 -12.98
N SER A 3 5.67 87.27 -11.81
CA SER A 3 6.72 87.38 -10.80
C SER A 3 7.89 86.48 -11.21
N GLN A 4 8.89 87.07 -11.88
CA GLN A 4 10.18 86.42 -12.07
C GLN A 4 10.81 86.16 -10.69
N ASN A 5 10.73 84.92 -10.22
CA ASN A 5 11.54 84.43 -9.11
C ASN A 5 13.00 84.49 -9.56
N THR A 6 13.75 85.46 -9.04
CA THR A 6 15.18 85.56 -9.23
C THR A 6 15.86 84.39 -8.51
N ILE A 7 16.49 83.51 -9.27
CA ILE A 7 17.35 82.45 -8.72
C ILE A 7 18.56 83.13 -8.07
N ALA A 8 18.65 83.08 -6.74
CA ALA A 8 19.79 83.59 -6.01
C ALA A 8 21.00 82.67 -6.25
N ILE A 9 21.87 83.06 -7.19
CA ILE A 9 23.12 82.35 -7.43
C ILE A 9 24.03 82.56 -6.23
N HIS A 10 24.37 81.49 -5.52
CA HIS A 10 25.31 81.52 -4.40
C HIS A 10 26.70 81.99 -4.89
N LYS A 11 27.38 82.81 -4.08
CA LYS A 11 28.71 83.39 -4.40
C LYS A 11 29.84 82.36 -4.57
N ARG A 12 29.62 81.08 -4.26
CA ARG A 12 30.61 80.00 -4.30
C ARG A 12 29.94 78.72 -4.79
N GLU A 13 30.57 78.02 -5.71
CA GLU A 13 30.18 76.67 -6.12
C GLU A 13 30.37 75.72 -4.94
N TRP A 14 29.29 75.07 -4.51
CA TRP A 14 29.35 74.03 -3.49
C TRP A 14 29.75 72.70 -4.11
N SER A 15 30.60 71.96 -3.41
CA SER A 15 30.81 70.56 -3.75
C SER A 15 29.52 69.75 -3.50
N ARG A 16 29.35 68.61 -4.18
CA ARG A 16 28.19 67.72 -3.96
C ARG A 16 28.07 67.35 -2.47
N THR A 17 29.20 67.12 -1.79
CA THR A 17 29.25 66.84 -0.35
C THR A 17 28.74 68.02 0.49
N GLU A 18 29.25 69.23 0.27
CA GLU A 18 28.82 70.44 1.01
C GLU A 18 27.32 70.73 0.81
N SER A 19 26.79 70.48 -0.39
CA SER A 19 25.37 70.68 -0.68
C SER A 19 24.47 69.68 0.07
N ILE A 20 24.87 68.41 0.10
CA ILE A 20 24.14 67.34 0.80
C ILE A 20 24.22 67.55 2.31
N GLU A 21 25.40 67.89 2.83
CA GLU A 21 25.62 68.23 4.23
C GLU A 21 24.74 69.43 4.64
N ARG A 22 24.65 70.46 3.81
CA ARG A 22 23.80 71.62 4.09
C ARG A 22 22.32 71.27 4.14
N ILE A 23 21.85 70.38 3.27
CA ILE A 23 20.47 69.87 3.30
C ILE A 23 20.23 69.06 4.57
N ALA A 24 21.10 68.10 4.89
CA ALA A 24 21.02 67.29 6.11
C ALA A 24 21.05 68.14 7.39
N SER A 25 21.83 69.23 7.41
CA SER A 25 21.99 70.13 8.56
C SER A 25 20.69 70.86 8.95
N ARG A 26 19.68 70.88 8.08
CA ARG A 26 18.36 71.47 8.38
C ARG A 26 17.60 70.65 9.42
N PHE A 27 17.77 69.32 9.37
CA PHE A 27 17.02 68.35 10.16
C PHE A 27 17.87 67.72 11.27
N PHE A 28 19.16 67.54 11.02
CA PHE A 28 20.12 66.93 11.96
C PHE A 28 21.21 67.91 12.39
N ILE A 29 21.72 67.72 13.60
CA ILE A 29 23.00 68.26 14.05
C ILE A 29 24.07 67.32 13.52
N ILE A 30 24.92 67.82 12.62
CA ILE A 30 25.97 67.04 11.95
C ILE A 30 27.24 67.07 12.79
N GLY A 31 27.74 65.89 13.12
CA GLY A 31 29.00 65.64 13.84
C GLY A 31 30.13 65.18 12.91
N GLU A 32 30.98 64.27 13.40
CA GLU A 32 32.13 63.78 12.65
C GLU A 32 31.74 62.96 11.41
N GLU A 33 32.56 63.04 10.35
CA GLU A 33 32.44 62.18 9.17
C GLU A 33 32.63 60.71 9.56
N SER A 34 31.77 59.85 9.04
CA SER A 34 31.78 58.41 9.30
C SER A 34 32.35 57.62 8.11
N THR A 35 32.39 56.30 8.21
CA THR A 35 32.86 55.41 7.15
C THR A 35 31.85 55.39 6.00
N GLY A 36 32.08 56.19 4.96
CA GLY A 36 31.22 56.28 3.77
C GLY A 36 31.49 57.54 2.94
N ARG A 37 31.03 57.58 1.69
CA ARG A 37 31.27 58.72 0.79
C ARG A 37 30.44 59.96 1.16
N TYR A 38 29.29 59.75 1.80
CA TYR A 38 28.39 60.77 2.34
C TYR A 38 27.80 60.25 3.66
N SER A 39 28.59 60.24 4.72
CA SER A 39 28.11 59.79 6.02
C SER A 39 28.66 60.59 7.18
N TRP A 40 27.81 60.83 8.17
CA TRP A 40 28.12 61.63 9.36
C TRP A 40 27.44 61.04 10.58
N VAL A 41 28.06 61.21 11.74
CA VAL A 41 27.37 61.04 13.02
C VAL A 41 26.35 62.17 13.16
N VAL A 42 25.10 61.84 13.49
CA VAL A 42 24.01 62.82 13.56
C VAL A 42 23.19 62.69 14.84
N GLU A 43 22.62 63.81 15.26
CA GLU A 43 21.57 63.86 16.30
C GLU A 43 20.39 64.67 15.76
N ALA A 44 19.14 64.21 15.98
CA ALA A 44 17.98 64.96 15.53
C ALA A 44 17.92 66.33 16.23
N ARG A 45 17.58 67.39 15.48
CA ARG A 45 17.46 68.73 16.03
C ARG A 45 16.28 68.80 17.01
N SER A 46 16.40 69.62 18.05
CA SER A 46 15.38 69.83 19.08
C SER A 46 13.98 70.05 18.48
N GLY A 47 13.04 69.14 18.78
CA GLY A 47 11.66 69.16 18.27
C GLY A 47 11.35 68.09 17.23
N PHE A 48 12.36 67.43 16.65
CA PHE A 48 12.19 66.27 15.77
C PHE A 48 12.57 64.98 16.49
N SER A 49 11.83 63.90 16.25
CA SER A 49 12.35 62.56 16.51
C SER A 49 13.31 62.16 15.38
N ASN A 50 14.20 61.20 15.61
CA ASN A 50 15.06 60.65 14.55
C ASN A 50 14.26 60.15 13.34
N ASN A 51 13.03 59.65 13.58
CA ASN A 51 12.14 59.20 12.52
C ASN A 51 11.55 60.34 11.71
N ASP A 52 11.11 61.42 12.37
CA ASP A 52 10.53 62.59 11.68
C ASP A 52 11.60 63.34 10.88
N ALA A 53 12.80 63.48 11.46
CA ALA A 53 13.93 64.13 10.82
C ALA A 53 14.40 63.39 9.55
N ILE A 54 14.41 62.04 9.56
CA ILE A 54 14.82 61.26 8.38
C ILE A 54 13.73 61.19 7.31
N THR A 55 12.45 61.20 7.68
CA THR A 55 11.36 61.25 6.70
C THR A 55 11.34 62.56 5.94
N ASP A 56 11.46 63.69 6.63
CA ASP A 56 11.41 65.02 6.01
C ASP A 56 12.68 65.28 5.18
N LEU A 57 13.85 64.84 5.68
CA LEU A 57 15.10 64.87 4.91
C LEU A 57 14.97 64.05 3.61
N ASN A 58 14.34 62.88 3.68
CA ASN A 58 14.16 62.03 2.50
C ASN A 58 13.14 62.57 1.50
N GLU A 59 12.22 63.44 1.91
CA GLU A 59 11.33 64.15 1.00
C GLU A 59 12.12 65.14 0.14
N GLU A 60 13.03 65.92 0.74
CA GLU A 60 13.93 66.81 -0.01
C GLU A 60 14.96 66.03 -0.86
N LEU A 61 15.56 64.96 -0.32
CA LEU A 61 16.54 64.16 -1.05
C LEU A 61 15.94 63.37 -2.22
N ALA A 62 14.64 63.05 -2.16
CA ALA A 62 13.96 62.31 -3.22
C ALA A 62 13.96 63.04 -4.57
N GLU A 63 13.88 64.38 -4.56
CA GLU A 63 13.95 65.20 -5.78
C GLU A 63 15.34 65.14 -6.46
N LEU A 64 16.38 64.88 -5.66
CA LEU A 64 17.77 64.76 -6.12
C LEU A 64 18.15 63.32 -6.49
N GLY A 65 17.23 62.37 -6.43
CA GLY A 65 17.52 60.95 -6.64
C GLY A 65 18.38 60.34 -5.52
N LEU A 66 18.35 60.92 -4.33
CA LEU A 66 19.12 60.48 -3.17
C LEU A 66 18.18 59.92 -2.09
N ILE A 67 18.74 59.15 -1.17
CA ILE A 67 18.06 58.67 0.03
C ILE A 67 19.04 58.56 1.20
N GLY A 68 18.65 59.10 2.33
CA GLY A 68 19.33 58.99 3.61
C GLY A 68 18.83 57.79 4.43
N THR A 69 19.75 57.11 5.09
CA THR A 69 19.46 56.05 6.07
C THR A 69 20.22 56.28 7.37
N LEU A 70 19.58 55.95 8.48
CA LEU A 70 20.16 56.01 9.83
C LEU A 70 20.57 54.62 10.28
N ASN A 71 21.85 54.44 10.63
CA ASN A 71 22.35 53.20 11.19
C ASN A 71 22.14 53.13 12.72
N ASN A 72 22.22 51.93 13.29
CA ASN A 72 21.97 51.64 14.71
C ASN A 72 23.18 51.94 15.63
N ALA A 73 24.04 52.89 15.25
CA ALA A 73 25.12 53.36 16.12
C ALA A 73 24.55 54.28 17.22
N ASP A 74 25.28 54.41 18.33
CA ASP A 74 24.95 55.35 19.40
C ASP A 74 26.15 56.28 19.64
N PRO A 75 26.14 57.54 19.16
CA PRO A 75 25.08 58.22 18.39
C PRO A 75 24.87 57.69 16.95
N PRO A 76 23.69 57.87 16.35
CA PRO A 76 23.34 57.29 15.05
C PRO A 76 24.13 57.92 13.90
N THR A 77 24.41 57.12 12.87
CA THR A 77 25.12 57.59 11.67
C THR A 77 24.16 57.72 10.49
N LEU A 78 24.09 58.92 9.91
CA LEU A 78 23.38 59.18 8.67
C LEU A 78 24.28 58.80 7.51
N SER A 79 23.78 57.99 6.58
CA SER A 79 24.44 57.68 5.32
C SER A 79 23.51 57.99 4.16
N ILE A 80 24.01 58.73 3.16
CA ILE A 80 23.24 59.13 1.98
C ILE A 80 23.76 58.38 0.77
N VAL A 81 22.85 57.68 0.10
CA VAL A 81 23.14 56.86 -1.08
C VAL A 81 22.23 57.24 -2.24
N GLU A 82 22.63 56.84 -3.44
CA GLU A 82 21.78 57.01 -4.61
C GLU A 82 20.55 56.11 -4.50
N ARG A 83 19.39 56.67 -4.80
CA ARG A 83 18.13 55.94 -4.72
C ARG A 83 18.05 54.99 -5.90
N SER A 84 18.09 53.69 -5.64
CA SER A 84 17.83 52.69 -6.67
C SER A 84 16.34 52.70 -7.01
N TYR A 85 16.02 52.95 -8.28
CA TYR A 85 14.67 52.78 -8.80
C TYR A 85 14.56 51.35 -9.32
N GLY A 86 14.03 50.46 -8.47
CA GLY A 86 13.75 49.08 -8.87
C GLY A 86 12.78 48.97 -10.05
N SER A 87 12.51 47.74 -10.49
CA SER A 87 11.59 47.45 -11.60
C SER A 87 10.22 48.13 -11.42
N GLY A 88 9.64 48.53 -12.56
CA GLY A 88 8.29 49.09 -12.62
C GLY A 88 7.22 48.10 -12.15
N ILE A 89 6.10 48.62 -11.65
CA ILE A 89 4.92 47.81 -11.33
C ILE A 89 4.31 47.32 -12.65
N LEU A 90 3.96 46.04 -12.72
CA LEU A 90 3.35 45.47 -13.91
C LEU A 90 2.02 46.18 -14.21
N PRO A 91 1.68 46.44 -15.49
CA PRO A 91 0.36 46.91 -15.86
C PRO A 91 -0.74 45.96 -15.37
N ASN A 92 -1.91 46.52 -15.03
CA ASN A 92 -3.04 45.76 -14.50
C ASN A 92 -3.45 44.57 -15.38
N TRP A 93 -3.33 44.70 -16.72
CA TRP A 93 -3.66 43.61 -17.63
C TRP A 93 -2.68 42.43 -17.51
N GLN A 94 -1.38 42.66 -17.33
CA GLN A 94 -0.38 41.59 -17.16
C GLN A 94 -0.60 40.86 -15.84
N ILE A 95 -0.87 41.61 -14.77
CA ILE A 95 -1.19 41.03 -13.46
C ILE A 95 -2.48 40.21 -13.58
N ALA A 96 -3.51 40.76 -14.23
CA ALA A 96 -4.76 40.04 -14.46
C ALA A 96 -4.54 38.75 -15.26
N SER A 97 -3.66 38.75 -16.27
CA SER A 97 -3.28 37.54 -17.01
C SER A 97 -2.60 36.49 -16.12
N VAL A 98 -1.68 36.89 -15.24
CA VAL A 98 -1.01 35.96 -14.31
C VAL A 98 -2.00 35.37 -13.31
N TRP A 99 -2.91 36.21 -12.78
CA TRP A 99 -3.98 35.75 -11.90
C TRP A 99 -4.94 34.80 -12.62
N ALA A 100 -5.35 35.13 -13.85
CA ALA A 100 -6.20 34.27 -14.67
C ALA A 100 -5.54 32.92 -14.96
N PHE A 101 -4.25 32.91 -15.31
CA PHE A 101 -3.48 31.68 -15.50
C PHE A 101 -3.41 30.84 -14.22
N SER A 102 -3.21 31.49 -13.07
CA SER A 102 -3.18 30.82 -11.78
C SER A 102 -4.53 30.23 -11.38
N ILE A 103 -5.61 30.96 -11.65
CA ILE A 103 -6.99 30.49 -11.47
C ILE A 103 -7.25 29.25 -12.34
N MET A 104 -6.78 29.26 -13.58
CA MET A 104 -6.90 28.12 -14.49
C MET A 104 -6.12 26.90 -13.98
N MET A 105 -4.90 27.07 -13.48
CA MET A 105 -4.11 25.96 -12.90
C MET A 105 -4.75 25.40 -11.63
N MET A 106 -5.27 26.26 -10.74
CA MET A 106 -6.04 25.81 -9.57
C MET A 106 -7.32 25.07 -9.98
N LEU A 107 -8.00 25.54 -11.03
CA LEU A 107 -9.20 24.89 -11.54
C LEU A 107 -8.90 23.46 -12.02
N PHE A 108 -7.81 23.28 -12.77
CA PHE A 108 -7.34 21.95 -13.18
C PHE A 108 -6.97 21.09 -11.97
N ALA A 109 -6.26 21.63 -10.99
CA ALA A 109 -5.92 20.91 -9.77
C ALA A 109 -7.15 20.36 -9.04
N GLY A 110 -8.14 21.22 -8.76
CA GLY A 110 -9.37 20.75 -8.12
C GLY A 110 -10.22 19.83 -9.01
N SER A 111 -10.19 19.99 -10.34
CA SER A 111 -10.97 19.12 -11.23
C SER A 111 -10.34 17.73 -11.37
N THR A 112 -9.01 17.63 -11.35
CA THR A 112 -8.34 16.32 -11.35
C THR A 112 -8.64 15.54 -10.07
N TRP A 113 -8.65 16.23 -8.92
CA TRP A 113 -9.09 15.64 -7.65
C TRP A 113 -10.54 15.14 -7.76
N ALA A 114 -11.46 15.99 -8.24
CA ALA A 114 -12.88 15.65 -8.37
C ALA A 114 -13.12 14.47 -9.33
N ASN A 115 -12.32 14.37 -10.39
CA ASN A 115 -12.35 13.22 -11.32
C ASN A 115 -11.85 11.94 -10.66
N LYS A 116 -10.72 11.97 -9.94
CA LYS A 116 -10.14 10.77 -9.30
C LYS A 116 -11.08 10.19 -8.23
N VAL A 117 -11.74 11.06 -7.47
CA VAL A 117 -12.63 10.71 -6.35
C VAL A 117 -14.07 10.44 -6.83
N GLY A 118 -14.38 10.56 -8.12
CA GLY A 118 -15.74 10.33 -8.63
C GLY A 118 -16.77 11.31 -8.04
N ALA A 119 -16.37 12.56 -7.78
CA ALA A 119 -17.24 13.52 -7.12
C ALA A 119 -18.51 13.81 -7.95
N ALA A 120 -19.67 13.75 -7.31
CA ALA A 120 -20.95 13.94 -8.00
C ALA A 120 -21.06 15.33 -8.66
N GLY A 121 -21.58 15.34 -9.90
CA GLY A 121 -21.79 16.55 -10.70
C GLY A 121 -20.63 16.89 -11.63
N ASN A 122 -20.53 18.16 -12.06
CA ASN A 122 -19.45 18.58 -12.95
C ASN A 122 -18.15 18.84 -12.16
N PRO A 123 -17.05 18.12 -12.45
CA PRO A 123 -15.76 18.26 -11.76
C PRO A 123 -15.19 19.68 -11.76
N TYR A 124 -15.36 20.41 -12.88
CA TYR A 124 -14.93 21.80 -12.99
C TYR A 124 -15.78 22.73 -12.15
N ALA A 125 -17.09 22.48 -12.02
CA ALA A 125 -17.96 23.28 -11.18
C ALA A 125 -17.63 23.08 -9.70
N GLN A 126 -17.46 21.82 -9.26
CA GLN A 126 -17.02 21.49 -7.91
C GLN A 126 -15.70 22.17 -7.56
N SER A 127 -14.71 22.06 -8.46
CA SER A 127 -13.42 22.75 -8.33
C SER A 127 -13.58 24.27 -8.26
N ALA A 128 -14.38 24.88 -9.14
CA ALA A 128 -14.57 26.33 -9.16
C ALA A 128 -15.17 26.86 -7.85
N PHE A 129 -16.22 26.23 -7.32
CA PHE A 129 -16.94 26.70 -6.14
C PHE A 129 -16.24 26.37 -4.82
N PHE A 130 -15.73 25.14 -4.66
CA PHE A 130 -15.23 24.68 -3.38
C PHE A 130 -13.71 24.75 -3.25
N TYR A 131 -12.97 24.78 -4.35
CA TYR A 131 -11.50 24.86 -4.32
C TYR A 131 -10.97 26.25 -4.72
N VAL A 132 -11.28 26.68 -5.95
CA VAL A 132 -10.73 27.90 -6.55
C VAL A 132 -11.24 29.17 -5.87
N LEU A 133 -12.55 29.29 -5.65
CA LEU A 133 -13.15 30.49 -5.08
C LEU A 133 -12.63 30.78 -3.65
N PRO A 134 -12.58 29.82 -2.70
CA PRO A 134 -12.01 30.05 -1.38
C PRO A 134 -10.52 30.42 -1.42
N MET A 135 -9.72 29.71 -2.23
CA MET A 135 -8.29 30.00 -2.36
C MET A 135 -8.04 31.40 -2.92
N THR A 136 -8.68 31.73 -4.05
CA THR A 136 -8.50 33.04 -4.71
C THR A 136 -8.99 34.18 -3.84
N SER A 137 -10.06 33.98 -3.06
CA SER A 137 -10.55 34.95 -2.08
C SER A 137 -9.50 35.21 -0.99
N ALA A 138 -8.95 34.16 -0.38
CA ALA A 138 -7.90 34.29 0.63
C ALA A 138 -6.63 34.98 0.08
N LEU A 139 -6.20 34.60 -1.12
CA LEU A 139 -5.05 35.19 -1.82
C LEU A 139 -5.29 36.67 -2.14
N PHE A 140 -6.48 37.02 -2.61
CA PHE A 140 -6.84 38.40 -2.95
C PHE A 140 -6.89 39.27 -1.69
N ILE A 141 -7.48 38.77 -0.60
CA ILE A 141 -7.48 39.45 0.70
C ILE A 141 -6.04 39.66 1.19
N ALA A 142 -5.19 38.63 1.14
CA ALA A 142 -3.79 38.74 1.54
C ALA A 142 -3.03 39.78 0.68
N SER A 143 -3.27 39.77 -0.64
CA SER A 143 -2.68 40.74 -1.56
C SER A 143 -3.13 42.16 -1.28
N GLU A 144 -4.42 42.38 -1.01
CA GLU A 144 -4.99 43.70 -0.76
C GLU A 144 -4.53 44.25 0.59
N VAL A 145 -4.47 43.42 1.63
CA VAL A 145 -3.94 43.82 2.94
C VAL A 145 -2.47 44.22 2.83
N LYS A 146 -1.64 43.43 2.14
CA LYS A 146 -0.22 43.78 1.93
C LYS A 146 -0.09 45.10 1.15
N ARG A 147 -0.90 45.30 0.10
CA ARG A 147 -0.92 46.55 -0.68
C ARG A 147 -1.23 47.76 0.20
N ARG A 148 -2.29 47.68 1.02
CA ARG A 148 -2.68 48.77 1.94
C ARG A 148 -1.64 49.03 3.02
N LEU A 149 -0.97 48.00 3.53
CA LEU A 149 0.11 48.16 4.50
C LEU A 149 1.33 48.83 3.87
N ASN A 150 1.66 48.49 2.62
CA ASN A 150 2.71 49.15 1.85
C ASN A 150 2.38 50.63 1.59
N GLU A 151 1.16 50.93 1.17
CA GLU A 151 0.71 52.32 0.94
C GLU A 151 0.80 53.17 2.22
N LYS A 152 0.37 52.62 3.37
CA LYS A 152 0.50 53.29 4.68
C LYS A 152 1.95 53.53 5.10
N ALA A 153 2.89 52.74 4.60
CA ALA A 153 4.32 52.90 4.83
C ALA A 153 5.01 53.78 3.76
N GLY A 154 4.26 54.42 2.86
CA GLY A 154 4.81 55.22 1.76
C GLY A 154 5.42 54.41 0.61
N ILE A 155 5.18 53.10 0.59
CA ILE A 155 5.74 52.18 -0.41
C ILE A 155 4.70 51.93 -1.51
N LYS A 156 5.00 52.37 -2.73
CA LYS A 156 4.18 51.99 -3.90
C LYS A 156 4.39 50.50 -4.21
N SER A 157 3.32 49.71 -4.11
CA SER A 157 3.31 48.27 -4.36
C SER A 157 2.10 47.87 -5.20
N GLY A 158 2.28 46.98 -6.16
CA GLY A 158 1.18 46.31 -6.86
C GLY A 158 0.61 45.13 -6.05
N HIS A 159 -0.32 44.39 -6.66
CA HIS A 159 -0.83 43.12 -6.15
C HIS A 159 0.25 42.03 -6.17
N LEU A 160 0.08 40.99 -5.35
CA LEU A 160 0.96 39.82 -5.35
C LEU A 160 0.90 39.08 -6.69
N ILE A 161 2.01 38.45 -7.05
CA ILE A 161 2.12 37.56 -8.21
C ILE A 161 1.99 36.12 -7.71
N PRO A 162 0.87 35.43 -7.95
CA PRO A 162 0.76 34.00 -7.70
C PRO A 162 1.66 33.23 -8.67
N LEU A 163 2.44 32.30 -8.13
CA LEU A 163 3.25 31.37 -8.89
C LEU A 163 2.45 30.09 -9.09
N ALA A 164 1.82 29.98 -10.26
CA ALA A 164 1.15 28.77 -10.68
C ALA A 164 2.17 27.72 -11.11
N MET A 165 1.89 26.46 -10.78
CA MET A 165 2.69 25.32 -11.22
C MET A 165 1.77 24.37 -11.99
N PRO A 166 2.15 23.94 -13.20
CA PRO A 166 1.36 22.97 -13.93
C PRO A 166 1.38 21.64 -13.16
N GLN A 167 0.20 21.07 -12.95
CA GLN A 167 0.07 19.76 -12.34
C GLN A 167 0.45 18.70 -13.38
N ILE A 168 1.71 18.27 -13.34
CA ILE A 168 2.23 17.22 -14.24
C ILE A 168 1.85 15.84 -13.71
N SER A 169 1.87 15.67 -12.39
CA SER A 169 1.32 14.52 -11.69
C SER A 169 0.94 14.94 -10.26
N ALA A 170 0.03 14.22 -9.64
CA ALA A 170 -0.39 14.49 -8.26
C ALA A 170 0.73 14.21 -7.25
N PHE A 171 1.65 13.30 -7.56
CA PHE A 171 2.86 13.03 -6.79
C PHE A 171 3.83 14.22 -6.76
N TRP A 172 3.86 15.06 -7.81
CA TRP A 172 4.80 16.18 -7.86
C TRP A 172 4.28 17.46 -7.22
N TRP A 173 3.05 17.91 -7.46
CA TRP A 173 2.48 19.03 -6.70
C TRP A 173 0.96 19.12 -6.90
N PRO A 174 0.14 18.73 -5.90
CA PRO A 174 -1.30 18.59 -6.11
C PRO A 174 -2.09 19.91 -5.99
N PHE A 175 -1.46 21.03 -5.60
CA PHE A 175 -2.18 22.23 -5.16
C PHE A 175 -2.31 23.36 -6.22
N GLY A 176 -1.79 23.18 -7.43
CA GLY A 176 -1.85 24.17 -8.53
C GLY A 176 -1.12 25.52 -8.30
N LEU A 177 -0.73 25.84 -7.07
CA LEU A 177 0.02 27.04 -6.67
C LEU A 177 1.23 26.67 -5.82
N PHE A 178 2.39 27.25 -6.15
CA PHE A 178 3.65 26.99 -5.47
C PHE A 178 4.10 28.13 -4.55
N GLY A 179 3.73 29.38 -4.87
CA GLY A 179 4.28 30.54 -4.16
C GLY A 179 3.59 31.86 -4.45
N LEU A 180 3.96 32.89 -3.69
CA LEU A 180 3.53 34.28 -3.89
C LEU A 180 4.75 35.19 -3.90
N LEU A 181 4.89 35.99 -4.96
CA LEU A 181 5.97 36.99 -5.06
C LEU A 181 5.44 38.42 -4.98
N SER A 182 6.29 39.28 -4.42
CA SER A 182 6.12 40.74 -4.53
C SER A 182 6.59 41.20 -5.91
N GLN A 183 5.89 42.14 -6.54
CA GLN A 183 6.29 42.67 -7.86
C GLN A 183 7.59 43.47 -7.80
N ARG A 184 7.79 44.19 -6.70
CA ARG A 184 9.00 44.99 -6.50
C ARG A 184 10.08 44.18 -5.81
N ASN A 185 11.30 44.30 -6.34
CA ASN A 185 12.48 43.78 -5.69
C ASN A 185 12.65 44.47 -4.32
N PRO A 186 12.61 43.71 -3.21
CA PRO A 186 12.69 44.27 -1.86
C PRO A 186 13.97 45.06 -1.60
N GLU A 187 15.06 44.69 -2.28
CA GLU A 187 16.38 45.31 -2.15
C GLU A 187 16.37 46.80 -2.47
N HIS A 188 15.50 47.20 -3.40
CA HIS A 188 15.39 48.58 -3.87
C HIS A 188 14.17 49.31 -3.32
N THR A 189 13.39 48.66 -2.44
CA THR A 189 12.26 49.30 -1.78
C THR A 189 12.66 49.78 -0.39
N PRO A 190 12.79 51.11 -0.17
CA PRO A 190 13.09 51.63 1.15
C PRO A 190 11.88 51.46 2.06
N VAL A 191 12.07 50.77 3.18
CA VAL A 191 11.06 50.57 4.21
C VAL A 191 11.35 51.51 5.38
N PRO A 192 10.35 52.25 5.92
CA PRO A 192 10.59 53.27 6.95
C PRO A 192 11.31 52.74 8.19
N SER A 193 10.81 51.63 8.76
CA SER A 193 11.41 51.02 9.95
C SER A 193 11.23 49.51 10.00
N ARG A 194 11.99 48.85 10.88
CA ARG A 194 11.99 47.39 11.05
C ARG A 194 10.61 46.84 11.44
N LYS A 195 9.85 47.59 12.24
CA LYS A 195 8.49 47.22 12.65
C LYS A 195 7.53 47.18 11.47
N HIS A 196 7.64 48.14 10.54
CA HIS A 196 6.84 48.17 9.32
C HIS A 196 7.16 46.96 8.44
N LEU A 197 8.45 46.64 8.27
CA LEU A 197 8.89 45.46 7.53
C LEU A 197 8.29 44.17 8.10
N ALA A 198 8.43 43.95 9.41
CA ALA A 198 7.88 42.78 10.08
C ALA A 198 6.36 42.65 9.88
N ARG A 199 5.63 43.76 10.04
CA ARG A 199 4.16 43.80 9.85
C ARG A 199 3.74 43.49 8.42
N ILE A 200 4.45 44.02 7.42
CA ILE A 200 4.15 43.81 6.01
C ILE A 200 4.40 42.33 5.65
N GLU A 201 5.53 41.76 6.05
CA GLU A 201 5.91 40.42 5.61
C GLU A 201 5.17 39.29 6.34
N ILE A 202 4.82 39.46 7.62
CA ILE A 202 3.97 38.48 8.33
C ILE A 202 2.51 38.47 7.85
N SER A 203 2.02 39.58 7.28
CA SER A 203 0.60 39.73 6.96
C SER A 203 0.08 38.67 5.98
N VAL A 204 0.87 38.34 4.95
CA VAL A 204 0.46 37.39 3.91
C VAL A 204 0.40 35.97 4.47
N PRO A 205 1.47 35.39 5.05
CA PRO A 205 1.38 34.04 5.60
C PRO A 205 0.35 33.91 6.73
N ALA A 206 0.21 34.94 7.57
CA ALA A 206 -0.79 34.91 8.66
C ALA A 206 -2.22 34.83 8.11
N ILE A 207 -2.57 35.61 7.09
CA ILE A 207 -3.91 35.57 6.48
C ILE A 207 -4.17 34.20 5.84
N LEU A 208 -3.20 33.65 5.10
CA LEU A 208 -3.33 32.34 4.47
C LEU A 208 -3.50 31.22 5.52
N PHE A 209 -2.69 31.24 6.58
CA PHE A 209 -2.78 30.26 7.66
C PHE A 209 -4.13 30.33 8.38
N ILE A 210 -4.54 31.53 8.82
CA ILE A 210 -5.79 31.74 9.57
C ILE A 210 -7.02 31.44 8.72
N SER A 211 -7.00 31.76 7.41
CA SER A 211 -8.10 31.40 6.51
C SER A 211 -8.11 29.92 6.15
N GLY A 212 -6.95 29.26 6.11
CA GLY A 212 -6.84 27.83 5.83
C GLY A 212 -7.48 26.95 6.90
N GLN A 213 -7.24 27.24 8.19
CA GLN A 213 -7.71 26.40 9.30
C GLN A 213 -9.23 26.11 9.28
N PRO A 214 -10.13 27.11 9.19
CA PRO A 214 -11.56 26.86 9.14
C PRO A 214 -12.00 26.14 7.87
N LEU A 215 -11.30 26.33 6.74
CA LEU A 215 -11.60 25.64 5.48
C LEU A 215 -11.26 24.14 5.57
N VAL A 216 -10.13 23.78 6.21
CA VAL A 216 -9.78 22.37 6.46
C VAL A 216 -10.86 21.71 7.32
N LEU A 217 -11.24 22.33 8.43
CA LEU A 217 -12.24 21.78 9.33
C LEU A 217 -13.61 21.65 8.64
N ALA A 218 -14.05 22.69 7.93
CA ALA A 218 -15.30 22.64 7.17
C ALA A 218 -15.27 21.55 6.09
N GLY A 219 -14.15 21.39 5.38
CA GLY A 219 -13.97 20.32 4.40
C GLY A 219 -14.07 18.93 5.02
N LEU A 220 -13.39 18.70 6.14
CA LEU A 220 -13.42 17.41 6.84
C LEU A 220 -14.82 17.07 7.41
N LEU A 221 -15.56 18.08 7.89
CA LEU A 221 -16.94 17.90 8.35
C LEU A 221 -17.91 17.59 7.20
N MET A 222 -17.64 18.11 6.01
CA MET A 222 -18.41 17.81 4.79
C MET A 222 -17.99 16.50 4.11
N THR A 223 -16.85 15.92 4.49
CA THR A 223 -16.35 14.68 3.89
C THR A 223 -17.02 13.49 4.57
N PRO A 224 -17.71 12.60 3.82
CA PRO A 224 -18.29 11.40 4.39
C PRO A 224 -17.20 10.40 4.79
N SER A 225 -17.48 9.58 5.81
CA SER A 225 -16.62 8.46 6.19
C SER A 225 -16.71 7.30 5.19
N ASN A 226 -17.80 7.23 4.41
CA ASN A 226 -17.97 6.22 3.37
C ASN A 226 -17.15 6.61 2.13
N PRO A 227 -16.54 5.63 1.45
CA PRO A 227 -15.83 5.89 0.21
C PRO A 227 -16.80 6.36 -0.89
N PRO A 228 -16.30 7.13 -1.87
CA PRO A 228 -17.07 7.48 -3.06
C PRO A 228 -17.51 6.22 -3.84
N PRO A 229 -18.70 6.25 -4.49
CA PRO A 229 -19.27 5.07 -5.14
C PRO A 229 -18.48 4.59 -6.36
N ASP A 230 -17.82 5.50 -7.09
CA ASP A 230 -17.03 5.19 -8.29
C ASP A 230 -15.63 5.82 -8.19
N LEU A 231 -14.65 5.06 -7.70
CA LEU A 231 -13.25 5.47 -7.77
C LEU A 231 -12.71 5.21 -9.17
N ALA A 232 -12.42 6.27 -9.92
CA ALA A 232 -11.90 6.15 -11.29
C ALA A 232 -10.40 5.77 -11.34
N ALA A 233 -9.67 6.02 -10.26
CA ALA A 233 -8.25 5.77 -10.11
C ALA A 233 -7.87 5.81 -8.63
N ALA A 234 -6.63 5.42 -8.32
CA ALA A 234 -6.06 5.53 -6.98
C ALA A 234 -6.29 6.94 -6.38
N PRO A 235 -7.02 7.02 -5.25
CA PRO A 235 -7.27 8.29 -4.59
C PRO A 235 -5.98 8.85 -3.99
N LEU A 236 -5.95 10.17 -3.81
CA LEU A 236 -4.83 10.86 -3.19
C LEU A 236 -5.11 11.02 -1.70
N THR A 237 -4.37 10.30 -0.87
CA THR A 237 -4.37 10.54 0.57
C THR A 237 -3.67 11.84 0.86
N TYR A 238 -4.33 12.75 1.57
CA TYR A 238 -3.75 14.02 2.01
C TYR A 238 -3.42 13.98 3.49
N TYR A 239 -2.28 14.53 3.89
CA TYR A 239 -1.90 14.62 5.29
C TYR A 239 -1.92 16.08 5.72
N GLY A 240 -2.83 16.39 6.64
CA GLY A 240 -3.02 17.75 7.13
C GLY A 240 -1.86 18.28 7.97
N SER A 241 -1.83 19.60 8.17
CA SER A 241 -0.94 20.20 9.16
C SER A 241 -1.37 19.85 10.59
N ILE A 242 -0.50 20.11 11.58
CA ILE A 242 -0.76 19.71 12.98
C ILE A 242 -2.06 20.33 13.52
N ALA A 243 -2.32 21.61 13.26
CA ALA A 243 -3.50 22.29 13.83
C ALA A 243 -4.84 21.68 13.40
N PRO A 244 -5.13 21.47 12.10
CA PRO A 244 -6.37 20.83 11.69
C PRO A 244 -6.48 19.40 12.18
N ASN A 245 -5.39 18.63 12.18
CA ASN A 245 -5.40 17.23 12.64
C ASN A 245 -5.74 17.11 14.13
N LEU A 246 -5.18 18.00 14.98
CA LEU A 246 -5.50 18.05 16.41
C LEU A 246 -6.96 18.47 16.66
N ALA A 247 -7.47 19.41 15.88
CA ALA A 247 -8.86 19.82 16.00
C ALA A 247 -9.79 18.69 15.54
N SER A 248 -9.51 18.09 14.39
CA SER A 248 -10.33 17.04 13.80
C SER A 248 -10.32 15.75 14.60
N SER A 249 -9.22 15.38 15.26
CA SER A 249 -9.21 14.21 16.15
C SER A 249 -10.20 14.32 17.30
N ILE A 250 -10.53 15.55 17.73
CA ILE A 250 -11.53 15.80 18.79
C ILE A 250 -12.96 15.74 18.22
N PHE A 251 -13.19 16.23 17.00
CA PHE A 251 -14.53 16.35 16.42
C PHE A 251 -14.98 15.15 15.55
N ILE A 252 -14.05 14.42 14.95
CA ILE A 252 -14.31 13.38 13.93
C ILE A 252 -13.99 11.98 14.45
N GLY A 253 -13.05 11.84 15.40
CA GLY A 253 -12.68 10.55 15.97
C GLY A 253 -11.79 9.70 15.03
N PRO A 254 -11.97 8.37 14.98
CA PRO A 254 -11.06 7.45 14.29
C PRO A 254 -11.08 7.58 12.75
N ASP A 255 -12.19 8.07 12.18
CA ASP A 255 -12.40 8.18 10.74
C ASP A 255 -11.57 9.28 10.06
N LEU A 256 -10.77 10.05 10.81
CA LEU A 256 -9.96 11.13 10.26
C LEU A 256 -9.05 10.64 9.13
N ALA A 257 -8.42 9.48 9.32
CA ALA A 257 -7.53 8.90 8.32
C ALA A 257 -8.29 8.55 7.03
N ILE A 258 -9.52 8.03 7.16
CA ILE A 258 -10.40 7.63 6.06
C ILE A 258 -10.84 8.89 5.28
N ARG A 259 -11.35 9.90 5.96
CA ARG A 259 -11.83 11.16 5.33
C ARG A 259 -10.73 11.92 4.61
N LEU A 260 -9.48 11.77 5.05
CA LEU A 260 -8.33 12.40 4.39
C LEU A 260 -7.98 11.78 3.03
N GLN A 261 -8.46 10.56 2.75
CA GLN A 261 -8.26 9.87 1.47
C GLN A 261 -9.07 10.51 0.32
N TRP A 262 -10.21 11.12 0.64
CA TRP A 262 -11.11 11.79 -0.32
C TRP A 262 -11.66 13.11 0.22
N ILE A 263 -10.79 13.89 0.88
CA ILE A 263 -11.17 15.15 1.51
C ILE A 263 -11.88 16.10 0.54
N HIS A 264 -13.04 16.61 0.92
CA HIS A 264 -13.83 17.57 0.15
C HIS A 264 -12.95 18.75 -0.38
N PRO A 265 -13.21 19.31 -1.59
CA PRO A 265 -12.33 20.33 -2.19
C PRO A 265 -12.12 21.57 -1.31
N LEU A 266 -13.10 21.89 -0.46
CA LEU A 266 -13.00 22.97 0.53
C LEU A 266 -11.87 22.72 1.54
N GLY A 267 -11.72 21.47 1.98
CA GLY A 267 -10.64 21.05 2.86
C GLY A 267 -9.30 21.07 2.15
N LEU A 268 -9.26 20.61 0.91
CA LEU A 268 -8.08 20.68 0.03
C LEU A 268 -7.60 22.14 -0.15
N ALA A 269 -8.52 23.09 -0.32
CA ALA A 269 -8.19 24.53 -0.37
C ALA A 269 -7.56 25.01 0.93
N GLY A 270 -8.11 24.60 2.08
CA GLY A 270 -7.56 24.91 3.39
C GLY A 270 -6.15 24.35 3.62
N LEU A 271 -5.91 23.11 3.18
CA LEU A 271 -4.60 22.45 3.23
C LEU A 271 -3.59 23.19 2.35
N SER A 272 -3.99 23.53 1.12
CA SER A 272 -3.18 24.29 0.17
C SER A 272 -2.74 25.64 0.75
N LEU A 273 -3.67 26.38 1.37
CA LEU A 273 -3.39 27.67 2.00
C LEU A 273 -2.46 27.55 3.21
N SER A 274 -2.65 26.50 4.01
CA SER A 274 -1.82 26.24 5.21
C SER A 274 -0.38 25.88 4.82
N ILE A 275 -0.21 25.01 3.82
CA ILE A 275 1.10 24.64 3.27
C ILE A 275 1.80 25.85 2.67
N LEU A 276 1.08 26.65 1.88
CA LEU A 276 1.62 27.86 1.28
C LEU A 276 2.03 28.89 2.34
N ALA A 277 1.23 29.07 3.39
CA ALA A 277 1.56 29.94 4.51
C ALA A 277 2.85 29.50 5.22
N TRP A 278 2.96 28.20 5.49
CA TRP A 278 4.14 27.63 6.10
C TRP A 278 5.38 27.81 5.22
N LEU A 279 5.27 27.52 3.92
CA LEU A 279 6.37 27.67 2.95
C LEU A 279 6.86 29.12 2.89
N LEU A 280 5.95 30.09 2.85
CA LEU A 280 6.30 31.51 2.83
C LEU A 280 6.95 32.00 4.14
N MET A 281 6.75 31.28 5.25
CA MET A 281 7.38 31.58 6.54
C MET A 281 8.76 30.94 6.73
N LEU A 282 9.18 30.06 5.83
CA LEU A 282 10.53 29.51 5.88
C LEU A 282 11.57 30.63 5.74
N PRO A 283 12.68 30.58 6.49
CA PRO A 283 13.75 31.57 6.43
C PRO A 283 14.62 31.41 5.18
N ILE A 284 14.01 31.27 4.00
CA ILE A 284 14.70 31.14 2.70
C ILE A 284 14.86 32.52 2.07
N PRO A 285 16.08 32.91 1.64
CA PRO A 285 16.31 34.20 1.01
C PRO A 285 15.32 34.50 -0.12
N GLY A 286 14.71 35.67 -0.07
CA GLY A 286 13.69 36.12 -1.02
C GLY A 286 12.24 35.78 -0.63
N LEU A 287 11.99 34.89 0.34
CA LEU A 287 10.66 34.65 0.90
C LEU A 287 10.34 35.64 2.04
N PRO A 288 9.04 35.84 2.38
CA PRO A 288 8.63 36.68 3.50
C PRO A 288 9.26 36.30 4.85
N GLY A 289 9.42 34.99 5.12
CA GLY A 289 10.00 34.48 6.36
C GLY A 289 11.44 34.94 6.63
N ASP A 290 12.29 34.97 5.60
CA ASP A 290 13.67 35.48 5.73
C ASP A 290 13.70 37.00 5.94
N ARG A 291 12.81 37.75 5.29
CA ARG A 291 12.69 39.21 5.51
C ARG A 291 12.12 39.56 6.88
N LEU A 292 11.24 38.71 7.40
CA LEU A 292 10.78 38.81 8.78
C LEU A 292 11.95 38.55 9.74
N LEU A 293 12.75 37.51 9.48
CA LEU A 293 13.96 37.22 10.26
C LEU A 293 14.95 38.39 10.23
N SER A 294 15.18 39.01 9.06
CA SER A 294 16.04 40.20 8.94
C SER A 294 15.46 41.40 9.69
N ALA A 295 14.13 41.56 9.72
CA ALA A 295 13.47 42.59 10.52
C ALA A 295 13.67 42.37 12.03
N LEU A 296 13.61 41.12 12.49
CA LEU A 296 13.74 40.74 13.91
C LEU A 296 15.20 40.81 14.41
N LEU A 297 16.17 40.34 13.61
CA LEU A 297 17.59 40.38 13.97
C LEU A 297 18.24 41.75 13.76
N GLY A 298 17.78 42.50 12.74
CA GLY A 298 18.45 43.70 12.23
C GLY A 298 19.42 43.36 11.10
N ARG A 299 19.66 44.32 10.21
CA ARG A 299 20.45 44.12 8.99
C ARG A 299 21.87 43.63 9.30
N ASP A 300 22.59 44.32 10.18
CA ASP A 300 24.00 44.04 10.47
C ASP A 300 24.21 42.60 10.96
N ARG A 301 23.37 42.15 11.91
CA ARG A 301 23.42 40.78 12.43
C ARG A 301 22.95 39.73 11.43
N HIS A 302 21.95 40.05 10.60
CA HIS A 302 21.48 39.12 9.56
C HIS A 302 22.54 38.94 8.48
N THR A 303 23.26 39.99 8.09
CA THR A 303 24.36 39.91 7.11
C THR A 303 25.70 39.45 7.69
N GLU A 304 25.78 39.28 9.01
CA GLU A 304 27.01 38.83 9.66
C GLU A 304 27.38 37.42 9.20
N MET A 305 28.66 37.21 8.90
CA MET A 305 29.16 35.94 8.36
C MET A 305 28.85 34.75 9.29
N THR A 306 28.88 34.97 10.61
CA THR A 306 28.52 33.96 11.63
C THR A 306 27.06 33.53 11.51
N THR A 307 26.12 34.49 11.44
CA THR A 307 24.68 34.22 11.26
C THR A 307 24.39 33.56 9.91
N GLN A 308 24.99 34.05 8.83
CA GLN A 308 24.79 33.44 7.50
C GLN A 308 25.33 32.01 7.44
N ASN A 309 26.50 31.74 8.04
CA ASN A 309 27.06 30.39 8.12
C ASN A 309 26.20 29.45 8.97
N THR A 310 25.69 29.91 10.12
CA THR A 310 24.82 29.08 10.97
C THR A 310 23.50 28.76 10.29
N LEU A 311 22.85 29.76 9.68
CA LEU A 311 21.66 29.55 8.86
C LEU A 311 21.97 28.57 7.72
N PHE A 312 23.09 28.75 7.04
CA PHE A 312 23.53 27.86 5.97
C PHE A 312 23.65 26.38 6.43
N VAL A 313 24.39 26.13 7.52
CA VAL A 313 24.55 24.78 8.10
C VAL A 313 23.19 24.19 8.49
N LEU A 314 22.28 25.01 9.04
CA LEU A 314 20.93 24.57 9.37
C LEU A 314 20.14 24.16 8.12
N SER A 315 20.19 24.95 7.03
CA SER A 315 19.53 24.56 5.76
C SER A 315 20.13 23.28 5.16
N LEU A 316 21.45 23.09 5.27
CA LEU A 316 22.09 21.87 4.80
C LEU A 316 21.65 20.66 5.63
N GLY A 317 21.56 20.80 6.96
CA GLY A 317 21.02 19.77 7.83
C GLY A 317 19.57 19.41 7.49
N VAL A 318 18.73 20.40 7.19
CA VAL A 318 17.35 20.17 6.72
C VAL A 318 17.35 19.44 5.37
N LEU A 319 18.20 19.83 4.42
CA LEU A 319 18.30 19.14 3.13
C LEU A 319 18.70 17.67 3.28
N ILE A 320 19.71 17.38 4.11
CA ILE A 320 20.13 15.99 4.39
C ILE A 320 18.99 15.23 5.06
N SER A 321 18.32 15.84 6.05
CA SER A 321 17.18 15.23 6.73
C SER A 321 16.06 14.88 5.74
N VAL A 322 15.64 15.82 4.90
CA VAL A 322 14.63 15.59 3.86
C VAL A 322 15.07 14.47 2.91
N PHE A 323 16.33 14.48 2.47
CA PHE A 323 16.85 13.47 1.54
C PHE A 323 16.86 12.05 2.11
N VAL A 324 17.13 11.89 3.40
CA VAL A 324 17.14 10.57 4.05
C VAL A 324 15.72 10.09 4.40
N SER A 325 14.77 11.02 4.56
CA SER A 325 13.53 10.74 5.28
C SER A 325 12.27 10.75 4.41
N THR A 326 12.29 11.35 3.22
CA THR A 326 11.10 11.43 2.35
C THR A 326 11.42 11.20 0.89
N GLU A 327 10.49 10.57 0.19
CA GLU A 327 10.48 10.39 -1.26
C GLU A 327 9.73 11.52 -1.99
N PHE A 328 9.14 12.47 -1.24
CA PHE A 328 8.38 13.58 -1.79
C PHE A 328 9.31 14.63 -2.42
N ILE A 329 9.49 14.52 -3.74
CA ILE A 329 10.39 15.36 -4.57
C ILE A 329 10.28 16.87 -4.30
N PRO A 330 9.09 17.47 -4.08
CA PRO A 330 9.00 18.91 -3.80
C PRO A 330 9.79 19.38 -2.59
N TRP A 331 9.84 18.56 -1.53
CA TRP A 331 10.63 18.92 -0.35
C TRP A 331 12.11 18.97 -0.66
N LEU A 332 12.60 18.04 -1.48
CA LEU A 332 13.97 18.06 -1.98
C LEU A 332 14.26 19.31 -2.80
N VAL A 333 13.36 19.69 -3.72
CA VAL A 333 13.51 20.88 -4.55
C VAL A 333 13.54 22.16 -3.69
N ILE A 334 12.63 22.29 -2.73
CA ILE A 334 12.56 23.46 -1.84
C ILE A 334 13.82 23.55 -0.96
N ALA A 335 14.25 22.44 -0.36
CA ALA A 335 15.46 22.40 0.45
C ALA A 335 16.74 22.69 -0.37
N THR A 336 16.78 22.23 -1.63
CA THR A 336 17.87 22.52 -2.56
C THR A 336 17.91 24.00 -2.93
N ILE A 337 16.77 24.60 -3.29
CA ILE A 337 16.65 26.04 -3.57
C ILE A 337 17.06 26.86 -2.33
N ALA A 338 16.66 26.43 -1.13
CA ALA A 338 17.05 27.07 0.12
C ALA A 338 18.58 27.10 0.31
N CYS A 339 19.25 25.99 0.05
CA CYS A 339 20.71 25.90 0.11
C CYS A 339 21.37 26.74 -1.00
N MET A 340 20.91 26.61 -2.24
CA MET A 340 21.47 27.35 -3.39
C MET A 340 21.38 28.86 -3.19
N ARG A 341 20.24 29.37 -2.70
CA ARG A 341 20.07 30.81 -2.44
C ARG A 341 20.95 31.35 -1.32
N ARG A 342 21.41 30.50 -0.40
CA ARG A 342 22.37 30.89 0.65
C ARG A 342 23.82 30.73 0.21
N PHE A 343 24.12 29.76 -0.66
CA PHE A 343 25.46 29.52 -1.22
C PHE A 343 25.84 30.45 -2.39
N GLY A 344 24.88 30.89 -3.19
CA GLY A 344 25.13 31.62 -4.44
C GLY A 344 25.87 32.93 -4.22
N SER A 345 26.70 33.34 -5.18
CA SER A 345 27.38 34.65 -5.18
C SER A 345 26.41 35.83 -5.21
N ASP A 346 25.19 35.61 -5.70
CA ASP A 346 24.08 36.58 -5.73
C ASP A 346 23.16 36.38 -4.52
N GLN A 347 23.70 36.53 -3.31
CA GLN A 347 22.86 36.56 -2.11
C GLN A 347 21.91 37.76 -2.19
N LEU A 348 20.60 37.48 -2.26
CA LEU A 348 19.57 38.51 -2.17
C LEU A 348 19.75 39.27 -0.86
N THR A 349 20.04 40.55 -0.96
CA THR A 349 20.23 41.42 0.20
C THR A 349 18.91 41.68 0.90
N PRO A 350 18.92 41.82 2.24
CA PRO A 350 17.70 42.18 2.95
C PRO A 350 17.22 43.57 2.51
N PRO A 351 15.90 43.85 2.59
CA PRO A 351 15.33 45.12 2.17
C PRO A 351 15.97 46.30 2.90
N MET A 352 16.10 47.41 2.19
CA MET A 352 16.69 48.65 2.72
C MET A 352 15.77 49.28 3.76
N VAL A 353 16.18 49.28 5.03
CA VAL A 353 15.47 49.96 6.11
C VAL A 353 16.04 51.35 6.31
N VAL A 354 15.17 52.37 6.25
CA VAL A 354 15.55 53.80 6.33
C VAL A 354 16.00 54.17 7.74
N ASN A 355 15.25 53.78 8.76
CA ASN A 355 15.59 54.05 10.15
C ASN A 355 15.94 52.74 10.89
N MET A 356 17.23 52.44 10.99
CA MET A 356 17.73 51.33 11.81
C MET A 356 18.05 51.74 13.24
N SER A 357 18.16 53.05 13.52
CA SER A 357 18.33 53.58 14.89
C SER A 357 17.07 53.38 15.75
N GLU A 358 15.89 53.31 15.12
CA GLU A 358 14.67 52.91 15.80
C GLU A 358 14.75 51.40 16.11
N GLY A 359 15.12 51.10 17.36
CA GLY A 359 15.16 49.74 17.88
C GLY A 359 13.82 49.01 17.73
N PHE A 360 13.84 47.69 17.83
CA PHE A 360 12.61 46.90 17.79
C PHE A 360 12.00 46.82 19.20
N PRO A 361 10.81 47.37 19.48
CA PRO A 361 10.22 47.31 20.82
C PRO A 361 10.05 45.86 21.26
N ARG A 362 10.49 45.53 22.49
CA ARG A 362 10.53 44.15 22.98
C ARG A 362 9.16 43.44 22.91
N GLU A 363 8.09 44.12 23.31
CA GLU A 363 6.71 43.60 23.21
C GLU A 363 6.32 43.26 21.76
N SER A 364 6.73 44.07 20.80
CA SER A 364 6.48 43.77 19.38
C SER A 364 7.34 42.59 18.91
N LEU A 365 8.62 42.52 19.36
CA LEU A 365 9.55 41.46 18.98
C LEU A 365 8.99 40.10 19.40
N GLU A 366 8.55 39.99 20.66
CA GLU A 366 7.97 38.78 21.23
C GLU A 366 6.71 38.36 20.47
N ARG A 367 5.81 39.30 20.14
CA ARG A 367 4.58 39.02 19.36
C ARG A 367 4.85 38.49 17.96
N TYR A 368 5.73 39.13 17.18
CA TYR A 368 6.02 38.70 15.82
C TYR A 368 6.81 37.38 15.79
N THR A 369 7.72 37.19 16.75
CA THR A 369 8.46 35.93 16.90
C THR A 369 7.52 34.79 17.27
N ALA A 370 6.62 35.00 18.24
CA ALA A 370 5.62 34.01 18.63
C ALA A 370 4.68 33.67 17.46
N ALA A 371 4.18 34.67 16.74
CA ALA A 371 3.32 34.44 15.57
C ALA A 371 4.01 33.63 14.46
N ALA A 372 5.29 33.92 14.17
CA ALA A 372 6.07 33.16 13.20
C ALA A 372 6.27 31.70 13.64
N ILE A 373 6.63 31.48 14.91
CA ILE A 373 6.79 30.14 15.49
C ILE A 373 5.48 29.37 15.44
N VAL A 374 4.36 30.00 15.80
CA VAL A 374 3.03 29.36 15.76
C VAL A 374 2.68 28.91 14.34
N ILE A 375 2.88 29.75 13.32
CA ILE A 375 2.62 29.37 11.92
C ILE A 375 3.55 28.23 11.48
N LEU A 376 4.84 28.27 11.86
CA LEU A 376 5.80 27.24 11.48
C LEU A 376 5.54 25.90 12.17
N LEU A 377 5.12 25.90 13.43
CA LEU A 377 4.83 24.67 14.19
C LEU A 377 3.46 24.10 13.82
N LEU A 378 2.40 24.92 13.86
CA LEU A 378 1.04 24.44 13.61
C LEU A 378 0.74 24.22 12.12
N GLY A 379 1.42 24.96 11.25
CA GLY A 379 1.34 24.81 9.80
C GLY A 379 2.32 23.80 9.21
N LEU A 380 3.14 23.14 10.04
CA LEU A 380 4.09 22.13 9.58
C LEU A 380 3.36 21.05 8.78
N PRO A 381 3.65 20.90 7.48
CA PRO A 381 3.12 19.78 6.72
C PRO A 381 3.80 18.48 7.12
N GLY A 382 3.09 17.36 6.98
CA GLY A 382 3.71 16.03 7.10
C GLY A 382 4.82 15.81 6.07
N MET A 383 5.66 14.80 6.31
CA MET A 383 6.77 14.44 5.42
C MET A 383 6.31 14.00 4.03
N LEU A 384 5.10 13.46 3.96
CA LEU A 384 4.34 13.12 2.76
C LEU A 384 3.03 13.91 2.85
N PRO A 385 2.90 15.09 2.22
CA PRO A 385 1.67 15.89 2.28
C PRO A 385 0.54 15.28 1.46
N SER A 386 0.92 14.50 0.45
CA SER A 386 0.02 13.74 -0.40
C SER A 386 0.71 12.50 -0.95
N SER A 387 0.00 11.38 -1.02
CA SER A 387 0.45 10.15 -1.69
C SER A 387 -0.71 9.47 -2.39
N GLU A 388 -0.43 8.63 -3.40
CA GLU A 388 -1.46 7.77 -3.98
C GLU A 388 -1.70 6.57 -3.06
N PHE A 389 -2.96 6.19 -2.87
CA PHE A 389 -3.28 5.00 -2.10
C PHE A 389 -3.11 3.78 -3.01
N GLU A 390 -1.93 3.16 -2.99
CA GLU A 390 -1.56 2.11 -3.95
C GLU A 390 -2.45 0.86 -3.86
N ASN A 391 -2.87 0.48 -2.65
CA ASN A 391 -3.66 -0.72 -2.40
C ASN A 391 -5.18 -0.47 -2.45
N TRP A 392 -5.61 0.62 -3.07
CA TRP A 392 -7.01 1.07 -3.04
C TRP A 392 -8.01 0.05 -3.62
N ASP A 393 -7.56 -0.79 -4.56
CA ASP A 393 -8.32 -1.80 -5.29
C ASP A 393 -8.16 -3.23 -4.72
N LYS A 394 -7.45 -3.38 -3.60
CA LYS A 394 -7.27 -4.69 -2.94
C LYS A 394 -8.51 -5.09 -2.13
N GLY A 395 -8.72 -6.40 -2.05
CA GLY A 395 -9.81 -7.04 -1.32
C GLY A 395 -9.64 -7.05 0.20
N LEU A 396 -10.10 -8.13 0.86
CA LEU A 396 -10.11 -8.23 2.32
C LEU A 396 -8.71 -8.43 2.93
N ASP A 397 -8.47 -7.81 4.10
CA ASP A 397 -7.35 -8.12 4.97
C ASP A 397 -7.67 -9.36 5.79
N ARG A 398 -6.78 -10.35 5.73
CA ARG A 398 -6.94 -11.65 6.38
C ARG A 398 -5.82 -11.96 7.36
N SER A 399 -4.94 -10.99 7.60
CA SER A 399 -3.77 -11.15 8.46
C SER A 399 -4.13 -11.44 9.92
N GLU A 400 -5.28 -10.95 10.38
CA GLU A 400 -5.80 -11.17 11.73
C GLU A 400 -6.66 -12.43 11.87
N TRP A 401 -6.93 -13.15 10.79
CA TRP A 401 -7.77 -14.36 10.84
C TRP A 401 -7.04 -15.51 11.56
N PRO A 402 -7.73 -16.29 12.40
CA PRO A 402 -7.09 -17.36 13.16
C PRO A 402 -6.59 -18.48 12.24
N SER A 403 -5.34 -18.92 12.43
CA SER A 403 -4.77 -20.07 11.71
C SER A 403 -5.05 -21.40 12.39
N SER A 404 -5.28 -21.39 13.70
CA SER A 404 -5.62 -22.58 14.49
C SER A 404 -6.53 -22.27 15.66
N VAL A 405 -7.44 -23.18 15.99
CA VAL A 405 -8.42 -23.05 17.08
C VAL A 405 -8.43 -24.34 17.90
N LEU A 406 -8.46 -24.19 19.23
CA LEU A 406 -8.65 -25.30 20.17
C LEU A 406 -10.11 -25.28 20.65
N VAL A 407 -10.82 -26.39 20.49
CA VAL A 407 -12.26 -26.52 20.77
C VAL A 407 -12.48 -27.68 21.73
N ASP A 408 -12.98 -27.38 22.94
CA ASP A 408 -13.29 -28.40 23.94
C ASP A 408 -14.63 -29.11 23.63
N GLU A 409 -15.73 -28.37 23.74
CA GLU A 409 -17.07 -28.80 23.33
C GLU A 409 -17.63 -27.87 22.24
N GLU A 410 -17.54 -26.57 22.51
CA GLU A 410 -17.96 -25.49 21.64
C GLU A 410 -16.99 -24.32 21.82
N GLN A 411 -16.60 -23.69 20.72
CA GLN A 411 -15.75 -22.51 20.72
C GLN A 411 -16.29 -21.50 19.72
N GLU A 412 -16.50 -20.26 20.19
CA GLU A 412 -16.84 -19.13 19.35
C GLU A 412 -15.56 -18.49 18.80
N ILE A 413 -15.57 -18.19 17.50
CA ILE A 413 -14.52 -17.46 16.80
C ILE A 413 -15.11 -16.26 16.07
N GLU A 414 -14.31 -15.20 15.97
CA GLU A 414 -14.68 -13.96 15.30
C GLU A 414 -13.78 -13.77 14.08
N ILE A 415 -14.39 -13.64 12.90
CA ILE A 415 -13.68 -13.32 11.66
C ILE A 415 -14.02 -11.88 11.29
N GLN A 416 -13.05 -10.98 11.43
CA GLN A 416 -13.22 -9.59 11.04
C GLN A 416 -13.07 -9.43 9.53
N LEU A 417 -14.09 -8.85 8.89
CA LEU A 417 -14.07 -8.47 7.48
C LEU A 417 -13.64 -7.00 7.39
N SER A 418 -12.34 -6.79 7.23
CA SER A 418 -11.76 -5.46 7.04
C SER A 418 -11.17 -5.33 5.64
N PRO A 419 -11.53 -4.30 4.84
CA PRO A 419 -10.93 -4.09 3.53
C PRO A 419 -9.49 -3.58 3.65
N LEU A 420 -8.59 -4.09 2.79
CA LEU A 420 -7.28 -3.48 2.57
C LEU A 420 -7.39 -2.16 1.80
N GLY A 421 -8.32 -2.12 0.84
CA GLY A 421 -8.54 -1.00 -0.07
C GLY A 421 -9.57 0.01 0.40
N ALA A 422 -9.88 0.95 -0.50
CA ALA A 422 -10.87 2.01 -0.29
C ALA A 422 -12.23 1.68 -0.91
N GLU A 423 -12.29 0.69 -1.80
CA GLU A 423 -13.55 0.26 -2.41
C GLU A 423 -14.46 -0.45 -1.40
N ILE A 424 -15.76 -0.35 -1.65
CA ILE A 424 -16.77 -1.12 -0.92
C ILE A 424 -16.73 -2.54 -1.44
N LEU A 425 -16.59 -3.50 -0.53
CA LEU A 425 -16.52 -4.91 -0.86
C LEU A 425 -17.85 -5.59 -0.52
N SER A 426 -18.34 -6.37 -1.47
CA SER A 426 -19.48 -7.25 -1.32
C SER A 426 -19.12 -8.58 -1.95
N GLY A 427 -19.45 -9.67 -1.27
CA GLY A 427 -18.93 -10.97 -1.65
C GLY A 427 -19.51 -12.08 -0.79
N GLU A 428 -18.86 -13.23 -0.86
CA GLU A 428 -19.31 -14.43 -0.20
C GLU A 428 -18.16 -15.31 0.28
N ILE A 429 -18.46 -16.08 1.32
CA ILE A 429 -17.55 -17.02 1.95
C ILE A 429 -18.27 -18.36 2.04
N TYR A 430 -17.62 -19.38 1.49
CA TYR A 430 -18.06 -20.76 1.61
C TYR A 430 -17.17 -21.51 2.58
N PHE A 431 -17.77 -22.37 3.38
CA PHE A 431 -17.09 -23.15 4.41
C PHE A 431 -17.14 -24.64 4.07
N GLU A 432 -15.97 -25.26 3.90
CA GLU A 432 -15.83 -26.71 3.83
C GLU A 432 -15.07 -27.22 5.04
N ILE A 433 -15.43 -28.42 5.52
CA ILE A 433 -14.69 -29.11 6.57
C ILE A 433 -13.95 -30.29 5.94
N ASP A 434 -12.63 -30.28 6.02
CA ASP A 434 -11.78 -31.42 5.72
C ASP A 434 -11.51 -32.21 7.01
N ASP A 435 -12.37 -33.20 7.29
CA ASP A 435 -12.32 -34.09 8.45
C ASP A 435 -12.21 -35.56 7.99
N PRO A 436 -11.00 -36.04 7.62
CA PRO A 436 -10.83 -37.36 7.04
C PRO A 436 -11.14 -38.53 8.00
N SER A 437 -11.16 -38.27 9.31
CA SER A 437 -11.51 -39.28 10.32
C SER A 437 -12.98 -39.24 10.73
N ASN A 438 -13.79 -38.36 10.14
CA ASN A 438 -15.18 -38.13 10.49
C ASN A 438 -15.37 -37.97 12.02
N SER A 439 -14.60 -37.07 12.61
CA SER A 439 -14.46 -36.81 14.05
C SER A 439 -15.64 -36.04 14.66
N GLY A 440 -16.62 -35.67 13.83
CA GLY A 440 -17.88 -35.02 14.25
C GLY A 440 -17.79 -33.50 14.35
N TRP A 441 -16.92 -32.85 13.58
CA TRP A 441 -16.81 -31.39 13.55
C TRP A 441 -17.97 -30.75 12.79
N GLY A 442 -18.47 -29.63 13.28
CA GLY A 442 -19.50 -28.83 12.61
C GLY A 442 -19.30 -27.33 12.85
N ILE A 443 -19.64 -26.54 11.83
CA ILE A 443 -19.62 -25.07 11.88
C ILE A 443 -21.06 -24.58 11.97
N TYR A 444 -21.32 -23.76 12.97
CA TYR A 444 -22.65 -23.24 13.27
C TYR A 444 -22.62 -21.72 13.34
N GLY A 445 -23.71 -21.09 12.92
CA GLY A 445 -23.93 -19.66 13.13
C GLY A 445 -24.42 -19.36 14.53
N MET A 446 -24.57 -18.06 14.83
CA MET A 446 -25.18 -17.59 16.08
C MET A 446 -26.60 -18.15 16.32
N ASN A 447 -27.32 -18.50 15.24
CA ASN A 447 -28.66 -19.07 15.32
C ASN A 447 -28.66 -20.58 15.66
N GLY A 448 -27.49 -21.20 15.79
CA GLY A 448 -27.32 -22.64 16.03
C GLY A 448 -27.60 -23.52 14.80
N SER A 449 -27.83 -22.93 13.62
CA SER A 449 -27.93 -23.65 12.34
C SER A 449 -26.55 -23.86 11.72
N PRO A 450 -26.31 -24.97 11.00
CA PRO A 450 -25.08 -25.15 10.24
C PRO A 450 -24.92 -24.01 9.22
N ILE A 451 -23.69 -23.53 9.06
CA ILE A 451 -23.33 -22.53 8.04
C ILE A 451 -22.42 -23.19 7.01
N GLU A 452 -22.86 -23.18 5.76
CA GLU A 452 -22.08 -23.60 4.59
C GLU A 452 -21.71 -22.40 3.70
N HIS A 453 -22.51 -21.33 3.77
CA HIS A 453 -22.39 -20.13 2.94
C HIS A 453 -22.72 -18.88 3.75
N TYR A 454 -21.96 -17.81 3.57
CA TYR A 454 -22.19 -16.50 4.14
C TYR A 454 -21.95 -15.41 3.10
N ARG A 455 -22.96 -14.56 2.88
CA ARG A 455 -22.86 -13.40 1.99
C ARG A 455 -22.72 -12.13 2.82
N PHE A 456 -21.72 -11.31 2.50
CA PHE A 456 -21.53 -9.98 3.08
C PHE A 456 -21.74 -8.91 2.00
N ASP A 457 -22.25 -7.76 2.41
CA ASP A 457 -22.55 -6.66 1.49
C ASP A 457 -22.18 -5.32 2.13
N GLY A 458 -21.48 -4.48 1.39
CA GLY A 458 -21.23 -3.11 1.80
C GLY A 458 -20.08 -2.94 2.80
N VAL A 459 -19.15 -3.90 2.91
CA VAL A 459 -18.04 -3.84 3.84
C VAL A 459 -17.03 -2.77 3.39
N MET A 460 -16.71 -1.83 4.28
CA MET A 460 -15.84 -0.68 3.99
C MET A 460 -14.95 -0.32 5.19
N GLN A 461 -13.92 0.51 4.99
CA GLN A 461 -12.97 0.88 6.05
C GLN A 461 -13.63 1.51 7.29
N SER A 462 -14.74 2.23 7.12
CA SER A 462 -15.47 2.89 8.21
C SER A 462 -16.51 2.01 8.88
N GLU A 463 -16.97 0.96 8.21
CA GLU A 463 -18.02 0.05 8.65
C GLU A 463 -17.56 -1.37 8.36
N GLN A 464 -16.82 -1.91 9.32
CA GLN A 464 -16.33 -3.27 9.28
C GLN A 464 -17.42 -4.22 9.79
N GLU A 465 -17.47 -5.40 9.21
CA GLU A 465 -18.37 -6.47 9.65
C GLU A 465 -17.57 -7.56 10.35
N THR A 466 -18.20 -8.28 11.28
CA THR A 466 -17.57 -9.41 11.98
C THR A 466 -18.50 -10.60 11.89
N ILE A 467 -17.97 -11.72 11.40
CA ILE A 467 -18.68 -12.99 11.35
C ILE A 467 -18.40 -13.73 12.65
N HIS A 468 -19.46 -14.09 13.36
CA HIS A 468 -19.37 -14.96 14.54
C HIS A 468 -19.68 -16.40 14.12
N LEU A 469 -18.70 -17.28 14.27
CA LEU A 469 -18.85 -18.71 14.01
C LEU A 469 -18.69 -19.48 15.32
N SER A 470 -19.55 -20.47 15.53
CA SER A 470 -19.45 -21.43 16.61
C SER A 470 -19.01 -22.77 16.04
N ILE A 471 -17.83 -23.23 16.45
CA ILE A 471 -17.30 -24.54 16.06
C ILE A 471 -17.64 -25.52 17.18
N LYS A 472 -18.32 -26.61 16.83
CA LYS A 472 -18.70 -27.66 17.78
C LYS A 472 -18.16 -29.00 17.36
N ARG A 473 -17.92 -29.84 18.35
CA ARG A 473 -17.58 -31.24 18.13
C ARG A 473 -18.63 -32.15 18.75
N ASN A 474 -19.17 -33.06 17.96
CA ASN A 474 -20.06 -34.10 18.46
C ASN A 474 -19.24 -35.22 19.13
N SER A 475 -19.18 -35.21 20.46
CA SER A 475 -18.43 -36.16 21.27
C SER A 475 -19.23 -37.43 21.60
N SER A 476 -19.73 -38.13 20.57
CA SER A 476 -20.28 -39.48 20.78
C SER A 476 -19.15 -40.50 21.01
N SER A 477 -19.38 -41.51 21.86
CA SER A 477 -18.39 -42.55 22.20
C SER A 477 -17.87 -43.38 21.02
N THR A 478 -18.51 -43.28 19.85
CA THR A 478 -18.12 -43.96 18.61
C THR A 478 -17.12 -43.16 17.76
N LEU A 479 -16.94 -41.86 18.02
CA LEU A 479 -16.11 -40.98 17.20
C LEU A 479 -14.76 -40.72 17.85
N GLN A 480 -13.68 -40.99 17.13
CA GLN A 480 -12.33 -40.79 17.62
C GLN A 480 -11.93 -39.30 17.55
N PRO A 481 -11.10 -38.80 18.48
CA PRO A 481 -10.50 -37.47 18.37
C PRO A 481 -9.49 -37.43 17.25
N HIS A 482 -9.74 -36.53 16.31
CA HIS A 482 -8.78 -36.16 15.29
C HIS A 482 -9.06 -34.71 14.83
N PRO A 483 -8.01 -33.91 14.58
CA PRO A 483 -8.15 -32.54 14.11
C PRO A 483 -8.72 -32.47 12.68
N ALA A 484 -9.44 -31.39 12.38
CA ALA A 484 -9.96 -31.12 11.05
C ALA A 484 -9.46 -29.76 10.55
N ARG A 485 -9.53 -29.52 9.24
CA ARG A 485 -9.26 -28.21 8.65
C ARG A 485 -10.54 -27.60 8.14
N ILE A 486 -10.83 -26.37 8.54
CA ILE A 486 -11.88 -25.58 7.92
C ILE A 486 -11.25 -24.85 6.75
N ILE A 487 -11.75 -25.10 5.55
CA ILE A 487 -11.34 -24.43 4.31
C ILE A 487 -12.39 -23.36 4.03
N MET A 488 -11.96 -22.12 3.96
CA MET A 488 -12.81 -20.97 3.65
C MET A 488 -12.47 -20.48 2.25
N THR A 489 -13.35 -20.70 1.28
CA THR A 489 -13.23 -20.11 -0.05
C THR A 489 -13.90 -18.74 -0.02
N VAL A 490 -13.08 -17.69 -0.15
CA VAL A 490 -13.51 -16.28 -0.04
C VAL A 490 -13.49 -15.66 -1.42
N ASP A 491 -14.63 -15.14 -1.84
CA ASP A 491 -14.79 -14.27 -2.99
C ASP A 491 -15.18 -12.88 -2.48
N ASP A 492 -14.26 -11.92 -2.59
CA ASP A 492 -14.48 -10.54 -2.16
C ASP A 492 -14.91 -9.61 -3.31
N GLY A 493 -15.31 -10.17 -4.46
CA GLY A 493 -15.66 -9.41 -5.66
C GLY A 493 -14.45 -8.86 -6.42
N LYS A 494 -13.24 -9.01 -5.88
CA LYS A 494 -11.97 -8.66 -6.53
C LYS A 494 -11.12 -9.89 -6.84
N SER A 495 -11.07 -10.82 -5.90
CA SER A 495 -10.25 -12.02 -6.00
C SER A 495 -10.86 -13.20 -5.26
N VAL A 496 -10.75 -14.39 -5.85
CA VAL A 496 -11.11 -15.64 -5.20
C VAL A 496 -9.86 -16.25 -4.58
N SER A 497 -9.92 -16.62 -3.30
CA SER A 497 -8.79 -17.24 -2.61
C SER A 497 -9.25 -18.04 -1.40
N GLN A 498 -8.41 -18.97 -0.94
CA GLN A 498 -8.73 -19.86 0.17
C GLN A 498 -7.93 -19.49 1.42
N ASN A 499 -8.58 -19.60 2.59
CA ASN A 499 -7.92 -19.56 3.88
C ASN A 499 -8.23 -20.83 4.68
N GLN A 500 -7.29 -21.30 5.49
CA GLN A 500 -7.41 -22.55 6.22
C GLN A 500 -7.25 -22.34 7.73
N ILE A 501 -8.14 -22.96 8.51
CA ILE A 501 -8.09 -22.94 9.97
C ILE A 501 -7.96 -24.37 10.48
N LEU A 502 -6.90 -24.67 11.22
CA LEU A 502 -6.73 -25.97 11.88
C LEU A 502 -7.55 -26.02 13.17
N VAL A 503 -8.48 -26.96 13.27
CA VAL A 503 -9.34 -27.16 14.45
C VAL A 503 -8.85 -28.38 15.21
N THR A 504 -8.58 -28.20 16.50
CA THR A 504 -8.05 -29.23 17.41
C THR A 504 -8.93 -29.37 18.64
N ALA A 505 -8.91 -30.52 19.30
CA ALA A 505 -9.58 -30.73 20.58
C ALA A 505 -8.55 -30.90 21.70
N PRO A 506 -8.86 -30.47 22.95
CA PRO A 506 -7.94 -30.59 24.06
C PRO A 506 -7.75 -32.05 24.51
N SER A 507 -6.57 -32.29 25.07
CA SER A 507 -6.30 -33.33 26.08
C SER A 507 -6.65 -34.78 25.70
N GLN A 508 -6.28 -35.23 24.50
CA GLN A 508 -6.18 -36.67 24.22
C GLN A 508 -4.92 -36.98 23.42
N SER A 509 -4.24 -38.10 23.74
CA SER A 509 -3.18 -38.65 22.87
C SER A 509 -3.80 -39.01 21.52
N ALA A 510 -3.51 -38.20 20.50
CA ALA A 510 -4.06 -38.25 19.15
C ALA A 510 -3.10 -37.54 18.17
N PRO A 511 -3.23 -37.78 16.86
CA PRO A 511 -2.55 -36.96 15.86
C PRO A 511 -2.90 -35.48 16.00
N TYR A 512 -1.90 -34.60 15.83
CA TYR A 512 -2.06 -33.15 15.89
C TYR A 512 -2.22 -32.51 14.50
N SER A 513 -1.71 -33.17 13.45
CA SER A 513 -1.98 -32.79 12.06
C SER A 513 -3.22 -33.52 11.54
N SER A 514 -3.99 -32.90 10.64
CA SER A 514 -5.19 -33.49 10.02
C SER A 514 -4.87 -34.57 8.96
N SER A 515 -3.64 -34.61 8.47
CA SER A 515 -3.20 -35.41 7.34
C SER A 515 -1.68 -35.55 7.36
N TRP A 516 -1.14 -36.58 6.71
CA TRP A 516 0.29 -36.72 6.54
C TRP A 516 0.84 -35.65 5.60
N MET A 517 2.00 -35.09 5.95
CA MET A 517 2.71 -34.12 5.14
C MET A 517 3.97 -34.74 4.57
N MET A 518 4.15 -34.67 3.25
CA MET A 518 5.40 -35.09 2.60
C MET A 518 6.54 -34.17 3.03
N ALA A 519 7.63 -34.75 3.54
CA ALA A 519 8.82 -33.99 3.92
C ALA A 519 9.54 -33.48 2.65
N THR A 520 10.01 -32.24 2.70
CA THR A 520 10.60 -31.53 1.56
C THR A 520 11.74 -32.33 0.91
N ASN A 521 11.65 -32.53 -0.41
CA ASN A 521 12.62 -33.29 -1.21
C ASN A 521 12.85 -34.75 -0.77
N SER A 522 11.86 -35.38 -0.14
CA SER A 522 11.91 -36.80 0.22
C SER A 522 10.60 -37.50 -0.13
N THR A 523 10.62 -38.83 -0.17
CA THR A 523 9.42 -39.66 -0.28
C THR A 523 8.76 -39.92 1.08
N VAL A 524 9.31 -39.39 2.17
CA VAL A 524 8.84 -39.66 3.53
C VAL A 524 7.65 -38.77 3.86
N ALA A 525 6.59 -39.37 4.41
CA ALA A 525 5.43 -38.64 4.91
C ALA A 525 5.47 -38.60 6.44
N CYS A 526 5.24 -37.44 7.05
CA CYS A 526 5.30 -37.25 8.50
C CYS A 526 3.98 -36.71 9.06
N LEU A 527 3.70 -37.11 10.29
CA LEU A 527 2.53 -36.74 11.08
C LEU A 527 3.01 -36.22 12.43
N ASP A 528 2.52 -35.06 12.86
CA ASP A 528 2.82 -34.58 14.20
C ASP A 528 1.91 -35.31 15.20
N ILE A 529 2.52 -35.94 16.20
CA ILE A 529 1.83 -36.64 17.27
C ILE A 529 2.12 -35.97 18.62
N GLU A 530 1.11 -35.97 19.49
CA GLU A 530 1.22 -35.43 20.84
C GLU A 530 0.68 -36.48 21.84
N THR A 531 1.45 -36.76 22.89
CA THR A 531 1.01 -37.59 24.01
C THR A 531 0.73 -36.75 25.24
N THR A 532 -0.47 -36.89 25.78
CA THR A 532 -0.91 -36.13 26.95
C THR A 532 -0.30 -36.66 28.24
N LYS A 533 -0.13 -35.79 29.24
CA LYS A 533 0.39 -36.17 30.57
C LYS A 533 -0.48 -37.26 31.21
N GLY A 534 0.14 -38.36 31.63
CA GLY A 534 -0.55 -39.51 32.23
C GLY A 534 -1.26 -40.44 31.24
N ASN A 535 -0.99 -40.32 29.93
CA ASN A 535 -1.44 -41.27 28.91
C ASN A 535 -0.30 -41.50 27.89
N THR A 536 0.82 -42.03 28.39
CA THR A 536 1.96 -42.45 27.58
C THR A 536 1.62 -43.73 26.83
N GLY A 537 2.32 -43.96 25.71
CA GLY A 537 2.09 -45.14 24.89
C GLY A 537 2.99 -45.18 23.67
N THR A 538 2.89 -46.28 22.95
CA THR A 538 3.68 -46.56 21.75
C THR A 538 2.85 -46.30 20.50
N TRP A 539 3.42 -45.53 19.57
CA TRP A 539 2.87 -45.32 18.23
C TRP A 539 3.54 -46.28 17.25
N SER A 540 2.72 -47.05 16.53
CA SER A 540 3.20 -48.02 15.55
C SER A 540 2.32 -48.08 14.31
N VAL A 541 2.93 -48.52 13.21
CA VAL A 541 2.28 -48.82 11.94
C VAL A 541 2.72 -50.22 11.54
N ASN A 542 1.78 -51.05 11.11
CA ASN A 542 2.05 -52.40 10.64
C ASN A 542 1.42 -52.60 9.27
N ASP A 543 2.21 -52.42 8.20
CA ASP A 543 1.76 -52.57 6.83
C ASP A 543 2.91 -53.09 5.93
N PRO A 544 2.67 -54.04 5.00
CA PRO A 544 3.71 -54.58 4.11
C PRO A 544 4.28 -53.58 3.10
N PHE A 545 3.56 -52.51 2.76
CA PHE A 545 3.98 -51.49 1.78
C PHE A 545 4.53 -50.21 2.44
N TRP A 546 4.52 -50.10 3.77
CA TRP A 546 4.99 -48.91 4.49
C TRP A 546 6.05 -49.27 5.52
N ALA A 547 7.19 -48.58 5.48
CA ALA A 547 8.22 -48.69 6.50
C ALA A 547 8.07 -47.58 7.55
N SER A 548 8.08 -47.96 8.83
CA SER A 548 7.99 -47.03 9.96
C SER A 548 8.81 -47.54 11.15
N GLU A 549 9.33 -46.61 11.96
CA GLU A 549 9.94 -46.93 13.26
C GLU A 549 8.90 -46.69 14.37
N GLU A 550 8.83 -47.57 15.36
CA GLU A 550 7.97 -47.35 16.52
C GLU A 550 8.46 -46.15 17.35
N VAL A 551 7.52 -45.31 17.80
CA VAL A 551 7.85 -44.08 18.53
C VAL A 551 7.12 -44.01 19.86
N THR A 552 7.89 -43.81 20.93
CA THR A 552 7.42 -43.50 22.28
C THR A 552 7.85 -42.06 22.63
N PRO A 553 6.97 -41.05 22.43
CA PRO A 553 7.29 -39.66 22.73
C PRO A 553 7.25 -39.41 24.25
N GLU A 554 8.10 -38.48 24.73
CA GLU A 554 8.10 -38.03 26.13
C GLU A 554 6.80 -37.29 26.46
N GLU A 555 6.35 -37.37 27.72
CA GLU A 555 5.08 -36.77 28.15
C GLU A 555 4.96 -35.27 27.82
N GLY A 556 3.88 -34.89 27.13
CA GLY A 556 3.60 -33.50 26.79
C GLY A 556 4.54 -32.91 25.74
N THR A 557 5.29 -33.75 25.02
CA THR A 557 6.13 -33.33 23.90
C THR A 557 5.48 -33.68 22.57
N ARG A 558 5.65 -32.78 21.59
CA ARG A 558 5.29 -33.05 20.19
C ARG A 558 6.46 -33.72 19.49
N ARG A 559 6.17 -34.73 18.70
CA ARG A 559 7.18 -35.45 17.93
C ARG A 559 6.63 -35.79 16.55
N ASN A 560 7.51 -35.78 15.55
CA ASN A 560 7.15 -36.18 14.20
C ASN A 560 7.24 -37.71 14.12
N PHE A 561 6.14 -38.34 13.73
CA PHE A 561 6.06 -39.75 13.39
C PHE A 561 6.07 -39.86 11.87
N CYS A 562 7.05 -40.54 11.29
CA CYS A 562 7.26 -40.56 9.85
C CYS A 562 7.18 -41.97 9.28
N ILE A 563 6.59 -42.08 8.10
CA ILE A 563 6.44 -43.29 7.31
C ILE A 563 7.13 -43.13 5.96
N THR A 564 7.72 -44.20 5.46
CA THR A 564 8.33 -44.24 4.13
C THR A 564 7.51 -45.17 3.23
N PRO A 565 6.90 -44.66 2.14
CA PRO A 565 6.22 -45.49 1.15
C PRO A 565 7.25 -46.36 0.43
N LEU A 566 6.97 -47.65 0.33
CA LEU A 566 7.66 -48.55 -0.58
C LEU A 566 6.97 -48.48 -1.95
N PRO A 567 7.62 -48.92 -3.05
CA PRO A 567 6.98 -48.90 -4.37
C PRO A 567 5.61 -49.59 -4.38
N GLY A 568 4.60 -48.90 -4.92
CA GLY A 568 3.20 -49.33 -4.98
C GLY A 568 2.34 -48.91 -3.77
N ALA A 569 2.95 -48.39 -2.69
CA ALA A 569 2.24 -48.06 -1.46
C ALA A 569 1.23 -46.92 -1.61
N ILE A 570 1.55 -45.89 -2.40
CA ILE A 570 0.66 -44.75 -2.62
C ILE A 570 -0.37 -45.10 -3.70
N GLU A 571 0.06 -45.76 -4.76
CA GLU A 571 -0.76 -46.03 -5.95
C GLU A 571 -1.85 -47.06 -5.68
N GLY A 572 -1.57 -48.09 -4.88
CA GLY A 572 -2.56 -49.09 -4.43
C GLY A 572 -3.25 -48.75 -3.10
N ALA A 573 -3.02 -47.56 -2.55
CA ALA A 573 -3.76 -47.13 -1.37
C ALA A 573 -5.22 -46.79 -1.71
N GLU A 574 -6.12 -47.13 -0.78
CA GLU A 574 -7.47 -46.59 -0.77
C GLU A 574 -7.43 -45.06 -0.74
N ARG A 575 -8.50 -44.43 -1.22
CA ARG A 575 -8.57 -42.98 -1.43
C ARG A 575 -9.69 -42.37 -0.58
N ASP A 576 -9.48 -41.15 -0.11
CA ASP A 576 -10.53 -40.37 0.54
C ASP A 576 -11.45 -39.68 -0.47
N ASP A 577 -12.43 -38.92 0.03
CA ASP A 577 -13.41 -38.18 -0.79
C ASP A 577 -12.75 -37.14 -1.71
N ARG A 578 -11.55 -36.64 -1.36
CA ARG A 578 -10.74 -35.70 -2.16
C ARG A 578 -9.70 -36.42 -3.04
N ARG A 579 -9.79 -37.75 -3.17
CA ARG A 579 -8.91 -38.63 -3.94
C ARG A 579 -7.44 -38.66 -3.49
N ARG A 580 -7.17 -38.30 -2.25
CA ARG A 580 -5.85 -38.44 -1.62
C ARG A 580 -5.64 -39.89 -1.17
N ALA A 581 -4.42 -40.41 -1.33
CA ALA A 581 -4.07 -41.73 -0.82
C ALA A 581 -4.17 -41.76 0.71
N LEU A 582 -4.91 -42.72 1.25
CA LEU A 582 -4.95 -43.02 2.66
C LEU A 582 -3.66 -43.74 3.05
N GLY A 583 -2.91 -43.14 3.99
CA GLY A 583 -1.76 -43.79 4.60
C GLY A 583 -2.14 -45.04 5.40
N PRO A 584 -1.14 -45.78 5.90
CA PRO A 584 -1.37 -46.97 6.69
C PRO A 584 -2.04 -46.62 8.03
N GLN A 585 -2.73 -47.59 8.62
CA GLN A 585 -3.41 -47.41 9.90
C GLN A 585 -2.40 -47.16 11.03
N VAL A 586 -2.45 -45.97 11.61
CA VAL A 586 -1.64 -45.60 12.78
C VAL A 586 -2.33 -46.12 14.02
N THR A 587 -1.58 -46.83 14.86
CA THR A 587 -2.06 -47.36 16.13
C THR A 587 -1.34 -46.71 17.29
N PHE A 588 -2.10 -46.22 18.26
CA PHE A 588 -1.59 -45.79 19.56
C PHE A 588 -2.01 -46.81 20.62
N VAL A 589 -1.02 -47.43 21.27
CA VAL A 589 -1.24 -48.37 22.38
C VAL A 589 -0.80 -47.68 23.68
N PRO A 590 -1.73 -47.33 24.58
CA PRO A 590 -1.38 -46.73 25.87
C PRO A 590 -0.74 -47.74 26.82
N ASP A 591 0.16 -47.27 27.68
CA ASP A 591 0.88 -48.09 28.65
C ASP A 591 -0.02 -48.57 29.81
N ASP A 592 -1.00 -47.74 30.21
CA ASP A 592 -1.86 -47.99 31.37
C ASP A 592 -2.99 -49.00 31.09
N ASP A 593 -3.59 -48.98 29.89
CA ASP A 593 -4.67 -49.90 29.48
C ASP A 593 -4.54 -50.32 28.00
N PRO A 594 -3.61 -51.23 27.67
CA PRO A 594 -3.37 -51.65 26.30
C PRO A 594 -4.55 -52.43 25.68
N GLN A 595 -5.46 -53.00 26.48
CA GLN A 595 -6.56 -53.83 25.96
C GLN A 595 -7.79 -53.02 25.53
N ASN A 596 -8.15 -51.97 26.26
CA ASN A 596 -9.33 -51.15 25.91
C ASN A 596 -8.99 -49.71 25.50
N GLY A 597 -7.74 -49.26 25.68
CA GLY A 597 -7.31 -47.89 25.37
C GLY A 597 -6.67 -47.70 24.00
N THR A 598 -6.53 -48.75 23.20
CA THR A 598 -5.89 -48.69 21.87
C THR A 598 -6.75 -47.89 20.89
N LYS A 599 -6.13 -46.94 20.18
CA LYS A 599 -6.78 -46.07 19.19
C LYS A 599 -6.17 -46.24 17.81
N HIS A 600 -6.97 -45.98 16.77
CA HIS A 600 -6.58 -46.22 15.38
C HIS A 600 -7.03 -45.09 14.47
N TRP A 601 -6.12 -44.56 13.65
CA TRP A 601 -6.42 -43.54 12.65
C TRP A 601 -5.91 -43.96 11.28
N ARG A 602 -6.70 -43.67 10.25
CA ARG A 602 -6.30 -43.83 8.84
C ARG A 602 -6.44 -42.47 8.17
N LEU A 603 -5.31 -41.84 7.88
CA LEU A 603 -5.24 -40.44 7.48
C LEU A 603 -4.73 -40.29 6.04
N PRO A 604 -5.24 -39.32 5.27
CA PRO A 604 -4.78 -39.07 3.91
C PRO A 604 -3.40 -38.43 3.89
N ILE A 605 -2.69 -38.62 2.77
CA ILE A 605 -1.39 -38.02 2.50
C ILE A 605 -1.60 -36.84 1.56
N LEU A 606 -1.22 -35.64 1.99
CA LEU A 606 -1.34 -34.44 1.15
C LEU A 606 -0.40 -34.51 -0.06
N GLY A 607 -0.93 -34.16 -1.23
CA GLY A 607 -0.16 -34.14 -2.47
C GLY A 607 -0.03 -35.49 -3.17
N SER A 608 -0.72 -36.52 -2.67
CA SER A 608 -0.72 -37.88 -3.21
C SER A 608 -1.84 -38.16 -4.22
N GLU A 609 -2.63 -37.14 -4.57
CA GLU A 609 -3.72 -37.24 -5.54
C GLU A 609 -3.19 -37.79 -6.90
N PRO A 610 -4.02 -38.54 -7.64
CA PRO A 610 -3.69 -38.93 -9.01
C PRO A 610 -3.38 -37.71 -9.87
N TRP A 611 -2.74 -37.92 -11.01
CA TRP A 611 -2.25 -36.81 -11.82
C TRP A 611 -2.48 -37.01 -13.31
N ILE A 612 -2.38 -35.90 -14.04
CA ILE A 612 -2.50 -35.84 -15.49
C ILE A 612 -1.37 -34.99 -16.07
N SER A 613 -0.89 -35.38 -17.24
CA SER A 613 0.10 -34.64 -18.04
C SER A 613 -0.39 -34.51 -19.48
N GLY A 614 0.06 -33.46 -20.17
CA GLY A 614 -0.32 -33.19 -21.55
C GLY A 614 0.86 -32.72 -22.39
N SER A 615 0.91 -33.17 -23.65
CA SER A 615 1.90 -32.70 -24.62
C SER A 615 1.70 -31.21 -24.87
N ASN A 616 2.76 -30.41 -24.74
CA ASN A 616 2.66 -28.95 -24.85
C ASN A 616 1.55 -28.33 -23.97
N ARG A 617 1.16 -29.01 -22.89
CA ARG A 617 0.06 -28.65 -21.99
C ARG A 617 -1.32 -28.61 -22.66
N GLU A 618 -1.53 -29.41 -23.69
CA GLU A 618 -2.85 -29.63 -24.28
C GLU A 618 -3.24 -31.09 -24.10
N ILE A 619 -4.50 -31.30 -23.70
CA ILE A 619 -5.09 -32.63 -23.56
C ILE A 619 -6.44 -32.69 -24.25
N THR A 620 -6.74 -33.82 -24.90
CA THR A 620 -8.10 -34.14 -25.31
C THR A 620 -8.79 -34.85 -24.14
N LEU A 621 -9.94 -34.33 -23.71
CA LEU A 621 -10.65 -34.82 -22.54
C LEU A 621 -10.99 -36.31 -22.69
N PRO A 622 -10.49 -37.21 -21.82
CA PRO A 622 -10.76 -38.64 -21.93
C PRO A 622 -12.19 -38.97 -21.47
N GLU A 623 -12.73 -40.10 -21.94
CA GLU A 623 -14.13 -40.48 -21.69
C GLU A 623 -14.47 -40.59 -20.20
N TRP A 624 -13.54 -41.10 -19.38
CA TRP A 624 -13.72 -41.21 -17.93
C TRP A 624 -13.81 -39.84 -17.22
N MET A 625 -13.28 -38.78 -17.84
CA MET A 625 -13.32 -37.41 -17.35
C MET A 625 -14.53 -36.63 -17.87
N ALA A 626 -15.10 -37.07 -19.01
CA ALA A 626 -16.23 -36.44 -19.69
C ALA A 626 -17.58 -36.79 -19.06
N VAL A 627 -17.73 -36.55 -17.75
CA VAL A 627 -18.97 -36.84 -17.01
C VAL A 627 -20.04 -35.80 -17.35
N PRO A 628 -21.22 -36.21 -17.86
CA PRO A 628 -22.30 -35.30 -18.23
C PRO A 628 -22.74 -34.39 -17.07
N ASN A 629 -22.87 -33.09 -17.33
CA ASN A 629 -23.27 -32.05 -16.36
C ASN A 629 -22.29 -31.80 -15.19
N ALA A 630 -21.13 -32.47 -15.15
CA ALA A 630 -20.11 -32.18 -14.15
C ALA A 630 -19.36 -30.88 -14.49
N THR A 631 -18.83 -30.21 -13.47
CA THR A 631 -18.01 -29.01 -13.63
C THR A 631 -16.55 -29.33 -13.42
N ILE A 632 -15.70 -28.83 -14.31
CA ILE A 632 -14.25 -28.90 -14.17
C ILE A 632 -13.76 -27.57 -13.60
N ILE A 633 -13.16 -27.62 -12.41
CA ILE A 633 -12.64 -26.48 -11.66
C ILE A 633 -11.13 -26.61 -11.54
N TYR A 634 -10.42 -25.50 -11.67
CA TYR A 634 -8.99 -25.44 -11.43
C TYR A 634 -8.66 -24.57 -10.22
N GLY A 635 -7.64 -25.01 -9.48
CA GLY A 635 -6.99 -24.18 -8.48
C GLY A 635 -5.47 -24.29 -8.59
N ALA A 636 -4.82 -23.17 -8.30
CA ALA A 636 -3.37 -23.09 -8.25
C ALA A 636 -2.80 -23.93 -7.10
N ASP A 637 -1.52 -24.30 -7.18
CA ASP A 637 -0.85 -25.19 -6.23
C ASP A 637 -0.94 -24.85 -4.72
N PRO A 638 -1.02 -23.57 -4.26
CA PRO A 638 -1.20 -23.31 -2.83
C PRO A 638 -2.64 -23.54 -2.34
N THR A 639 -3.62 -23.70 -3.24
CA THR A 639 -5.01 -23.93 -2.87
C THR A 639 -5.28 -25.43 -2.71
N THR A 640 -6.25 -25.75 -1.87
CA THR A 640 -6.78 -27.10 -1.74
C THR A 640 -7.86 -27.36 -2.79
N PRO A 641 -7.91 -28.57 -3.39
CA PRO A 641 -9.01 -28.99 -4.26
C PRO A 641 -10.36 -28.66 -3.64
N SER A 642 -11.26 -28.02 -4.38
CA SER A 642 -12.59 -27.60 -3.91
C SER A 642 -13.60 -27.69 -5.05
N CYS A 643 -14.83 -28.11 -4.71
CA CYS A 643 -15.98 -28.13 -5.61
C CYS A 643 -16.89 -26.90 -5.46
N ILE A 644 -16.40 -25.84 -4.82
CA ILE A 644 -17.16 -24.59 -4.68
C ILE A 644 -17.04 -23.76 -5.95
N LEU A 645 -18.19 -23.33 -6.47
CA LEU A 645 -18.31 -22.28 -7.48
C LEU A 645 -18.87 -21.03 -6.83
N THR A 646 -18.13 -19.93 -6.91
CA THR A 646 -18.56 -18.61 -6.42
C THR A 646 -19.26 -17.83 -7.54
N GLU A 647 -20.00 -16.78 -7.21
CA GLU A 647 -20.72 -15.93 -8.17
C GLU A 647 -19.79 -15.32 -9.24
N SER A 648 -18.53 -15.04 -8.91
CA SER A 648 -17.57 -14.53 -9.91
C SER A 648 -17.02 -15.61 -10.86
N LEU A 649 -17.15 -16.89 -10.51
CA LEU A 649 -16.67 -18.04 -11.27
C LEU A 649 -17.80 -18.67 -12.10
N GLU A 650 -18.37 -17.89 -13.03
CA GLU A 650 -19.39 -18.43 -13.94
C GLU A 650 -18.79 -19.53 -14.84
N PRO A 651 -19.34 -20.76 -14.80
CA PRO A 651 -18.84 -21.83 -15.63
C PRO A 651 -19.15 -21.56 -17.10
N HIS A 652 -18.15 -21.73 -17.96
CA HIS A 652 -18.32 -21.59 -19.38
C HIS A 652 -19.27 -22.68 -19.91
N THR A 653 -20.22 -22.26 -20.77
CA THR A 653 -21.20 -23.15 -21.39
C THR A 653 -20.92 -23.34 -22.87
N PHE A 654 -21.25 -24.53 -23.36
CA PHE A 654 -20.88 -25.01 -24.68
C PHE A 654 -21.69 -24.35 -25.81
N THR A 655 -21.04 -23.94 -26.91
CA THR A 655 -21.73 -23.30 -28.05
C THR A 655 -21.35 -23.84 -29.45
N VAL A 656 -20.39 -24.76 -29.59
CA VAL A 656 -19.81 -25.18 -30.90
C VAL A 656 -19.39 -26.66 -30.88
N GLU A 657 -19.52 -27.42 -31.96
CA GLU A 657 -19.14 -28.86 -32.07
C GLU A 657 -17.70 -29.25 -31.66
N ARG A 658 -16.77 -28.30 -31.49
CA ARG A 658 -15.41 -28.50 -30.92
C ARG A 658 -15.03 -27.30 -30.08
N LEU A 659 -14.45 -27.54 -28.90
CA LEU A 659 -14.01 -26.48 -27.98
C LEU A 659 -12.54 -26.65 -27.61
N ASN A 660 -11.77 -25.58 -27.84
CA ASN A 660 -10.45 -25.41 -27.26
C ASN A 660 -10.58 -24.42 -26.10
N TRP A 661 -10.40 -24.89 -24.87
CA TRP A 661 -10.63 -24.09 -23.66
C TRP A 661 -9.39 -24.05 -22.77
N SER A 662 -9.15 -22.90 -22.13
CA SER A 662 -8.12 -22.76 -21.11
C SER A 662 -8.77 -22.83 -19.75
N ILE A 663 -8.44 -23.85 -18.96
CA ILE A 663 -9.08 -24.06 -17.65
C ILE A 663 -8.73 -22.96 -16.64
N GLU A 664 -7.62 -22.23 -16.85
CA GLU A 664 -7.25 -21.05 -16.05
C GLU A 664 -8.23 -19.88 -16.18
N THR A 665 -9.00 -19.78 -17.27
CA THR A 665 -9.83 -18.58 -17.52
C THR A 665 -11.16 -18.61 -16.80
N SER A 666 -11.84 -19.77 -16.81
CA SER A 666 -13.01 -20.02 -15.97
C SER A 666 -13.31 -21.52 -15.90
N PRO A 667 -14.10 -21.97 -14.90
CA PRO A 667 -14.55 -23.35 -14.81
C PRO A 667 -15.33 -23.76 -16.07
N LEU A 668 -15.33 -25.06 -16.40
CA LEU A 668 -16.02 -25.59 -17.57
C LEU A 668 -17.19 -26.49 -17.15
N LEU A 669 -18.40 -26.21 -17.61
CA LEU A 669 -19.53 -27.13 -17.46
C LEU A 669 -19.54 -28.12 -18.62
N LEU A 670 -19.49 -29.42 -18.31
CA LEU A 670 -19.47 -30.47 -19.30
C LEU A 670 -20.85 -30.68 -19.94
N PRO A 671 -20.92 -30.78 -21.28
CA PRO A 671 -22.18 -30.98 -21.99
C PRO A 671 -22.78 -32.36 -21.70
N SER A 672 -24.10 -32.47 -21.91
CA SER A 672 -24.82 -33.74 -21.79
C SER A 672 -24.62 -34.67 -23.00
N GLU A 673 -24.17 -34.11 -24.13
CA GLU A 673 -23.83 -34.86 -25.34
C GLU A 673 -22.31 -35.06 -25.43
N GLN A 674 -21.87 -36.18 -26.03
CA GLN A 674 -20.44 -36.44 -26.22
C GLN A 674 -19.87 -35.48 -27.26
N VAL A 675 -18.93 -34.64 -26.82
CA VAL A 675 -18.22 -33.71 -27.70
C VAL A 675 -16.72 -33.77 -27.45
N GLU A 676 -15.94 -33.57 -28.51
CA GLU A 676 -14.47 -33.51 -28.46
C GLU A 676 -14.04 -32.17 -27.82
N ILE A 677 -13.49 -32.23 -26.61
CA ILE A 677 -13.04 -31.08 -25.83
C ILE A 677 -11.51 -31.15 -25.71
N ASN A 678 -10.82 -30.09 -26.15
CA ASN A 678 -9.39 -29.93 -25.93
C ASN A 678 -9.17 -28.90 -24.82
N LEU A 679 -8.53 -29.34 -23.74
CA LEU A 679 -8.20 -28.51 -22.58
C LEU A 679 -6.74 -28.11 -22.64
N ARG A 680 -6.49 -26.82 -22.45
CA ARG A 680 -5.15 -26.30 -22.18
C ARG A 680 -4.91 -26.27 -20.67
N LEU A 681 -3.89 -26.99 -20.23
CA LEU A 681 -3.48 -27.14 -18.85
C LEU A 681 -2.47 -26.04 -18.44
N PRO A 682 -2.54 -25.57 -17.18
CA PRO A 682 -1.46 -24.84 -16.51
C PRO A 682 -0.15 -25.65 -16.40
N SER A 683 0.91 -25.04 -15.85
CA SER A 683 2.14 -25.73 -15.46
C SER A 683 2.02 -26.62 -14.22
N ASP A 684 1.14 -26.24 -13.31
CA ASP A 684 1.05 -26.74 -11.93
C ASP A 684 -0.36 -26.48 -11.37
N GLY A 685 -0.67 -27.00 -10.19
CA GLY A 685 -1.99 -26.92 -9.58
C GLY A 685 -2.79 -28.22 -9.71
N TRP A 686 -4.10 -28.09 -9.56
CA TRP A 686 -5.03 -29.22 -9.52
C TRP A 686 -6.31 -28.94 -10.31
N ILE A 687 -6.97 -30.02 -10.70
CA ILE A 687 -8.26 -30.04 -11.38
C ILE A 687 -9.21 -30.88 -10.54
N ALA A 688 -10.35 -30.31 -10.16
CA ALA A 688 -11.45 -31.04 -9.55
C ALA A 688 -12.59 -31.18 -10.56
N ILE A 689 -13.19 -32.36 -10.58
CA ILE A 689 -14.39 -32.67 -11.34
C ILE A 689 -15.49 -32.86 -10.33
N CYS A 690 -16.55 -32.07 -10.45
CA CYS A 690 -17.54 -31.93 -9.40
C CYS A 690 -18.96 -32.16 -9.94
N ASP A 691 -19.78 -32.86 -9.15
CA ASP A 691 -21.23 -32.87 -9.32
C ASP A 691 -21.83 -31.98 -8.22
N GLY A 692 -22.12 -30.73 -8.57
CA GLY A 692 -22.43 -29.70 -7.57
C GLY A 692 -21.27 -29.49 -6.60
N HIS A 693 -21.45 -29.84 -5.33
CA HIS A 693 -20.44 -29.71 -4.28
C HIS A 693 -19.69 -31.02 -3.97
N GLU A 694 -20.03 -32.13 -4.63
CA GLU A 694 -19.39 -33.42 -4.41
C GLU A 694 -18.26 -33.66 -5.40
N PHE A 695 -17.15 -34.23 -4.91
CA PHE A 695 -16.02 -34.62 -5.75
C PHE A 695 -16.34 -35.91 -6.51
N ILE A 696 -16.26 -35.83 -7.84
CA ILE A 696 -16.17 -37.01 -8.69
C ILE A 696 -14.71 -37.44 -8.76
N GLU A 697 -13.82 -36.51 -9.13
CA GLU A 697 -12.37 -36.73 -9.23
C GLU A 697 -11.57 -35.49 -8.84
N SER A 698 -10.32 -35.71 -8.44
CA SER A 698 -9.34 -34.66 -8.13
C SER A 698 -7.97 -35.09 -8.63
N LEU A 699 -7.37 -34.27 -9.49
CA LEU A 699 -6.15 -34.58 -10.24
C LEU A 699 -5.13 -33.46 -10.08
N ARG A 700 -3.86 -33.80 -9.86
CA ARG A 700 -2.77 -32.82 -9.95
C ARG A 700 -2.26 -32.72 -11.38
N ILE A 701 -1.86 -31.50 -11.76
CA ILE A 701 -1.22 -31.26 -13.04
C ILE A 701 0.28 -31.46 -12.88
N ARG A 702 0.87 -32.25 -13.78
CA ARG A 702 2.33 -32.44 -13.84
C ARG A 702 2.82 -32.26 -15.27
N ASP A 703 3.99 -31.63 -15.41
CA ASP A 703 4.72 -31.63 -16.67
C ASP A 703 5.27 -33.06 -16.93
N GLY A 704 5.14 -33.52 -18.18
CA GLY A 704 5.55 -34.87 -18.60
C GLY A 704 5.15 -35.14 -20.05
N PRO A 705 5.49 -36.33 -20.59
CA PRO A 705 5.06 -36.73 -21.92
C PRO A 705 3.53 -36.74 -22.04
N GLY A 706 3.02 -36.53 -23.25
CA GLY A 706 1.59 -36.44 -23.55
C GLY A 706 0.91 -37.81 -23.56
N VAL A 707 0.93 -38.51 -22.43
CA VAL A 707 0.41 -39.87 -22.30
C VAL A 707 -0.81 -39.88 -21.40
N MET A 708 -1.86 -40.55 -21.85
CA MET A 708 -3.10 -40.72 -21.08
C MET A 708 -3.54 -42.18 -21.11
N LEU A 709 -4.22 -42.62 -20.07
CA LEU A 709 -4.86 -43.93 -20.06
C LEU A 709 -6.34 -43.77 -20.44
N ALA A 710 -6.85 -44.75 -21.18
CA ALA A 710 -8.22 -44.71 -21.69
C ALA A 710 -9.31 -44.86 -20.61
N GLY A 711 -9.00 -45.47 -19.47
CA GLY A 711 -9.99 -45.80 -18.42
C GLY A 711 -9.75 -45.20 -17.04
N THR A 712 -8.54 -44.72 -16.73
CA THR A 712 -8.16 -44.25 -15.38
C THR A 712 -7.15 -43.10 -15.45
N PRO A 713 -6.98 -42.29 -14.39
CA PRO A 713 -5.87 -41.35 -14.31
C PRO A 713 -4.53 -42.05 -14.02
N LEU A 714 -3.42 -41.32 -14.19
CA LEU A 714 -2.08 -41.82 -13.87
C LEU A 714 -1.82 -41.76 -12.36
N GLY A 715 -0.94 -42.65 -11.87
CA GLY A 715 -0.60 -42.73 -10.44
C GLY A 715 -1.61 -43.50 -9.57
N LEU A 716 -2.46 -44.34 -10.19
CA LEU A 716 -3.34 -45.29 -9.51
C LEU A 716 -2.96 -46.74 -9.87
N GLU A 717 -3.29 -47.67 -8.96
CA GLU A 717 -3.30 -49.10 -9.26
C GLU A 717 -4.28 -49.41 -10.39
N ILE A 718 -3.83 -50.24 -11.32
CA ILE A 718 -4.64 -50.70 -12.44
C ILE A 718 -5.01 -52.17 -12.21
N THR A 719 -6.31 -52.41 -12.08
CA THR A 719 -6.88 -53.74 -11.84
C THR A 719 -7.38 -54.41 -13.13
N GLU A 720 -7.45 -53.66 -14.23
CA GLU A 720 -7.87 -54.16 -15.53
C GLU A 720 -6.76 -54.98 -16.20
N THR A 721 -7.14 -56.11 -16.81
CA THR A 721 -6.20 -56.98 -17.50
C THR A 721 -5.74 -56.44 -18.86
N THR A 722 -6.53 -55.56 -19.47
CA THR A 722 -6.25 -54.96 -20.78
C THR A 722 -6.43 -53.46 -20.69
N ILE A 723 -5.40 -52.69 -21.05
CA ILE A 723 -5.36 -51.24 -20.84
C ILE A 723 -4.97 -50.55 -22.14
N GLY A 724 -5.68 -49.50 -22.51
CA GLY A 724 -5.32 -48.62 -23.61
C GLY A 724 -4.46 -47.46 -23.13
N ILE A 725 -3.24 -47.34 -23.65
CA ILE A 725 -2.36 -46.19 -23.44
C ILE A 725 -2.39 -45.34 -24.72
N ILE A 726 -2.77 -44.07 -24.59
CA ILE A 726 -2.86 -43.12 -25.68
C ILE A 726 -1.59 -42.26 -25.67
N ASN A 727 -0.85 -42.27 -26.77
CA ASN A 727 0.26 -41.35 -26.99
C ASN A 727 -0.23 -40.14 -27.81
N ALA A 728 -0.33 -38.97 -27.18
CA ALA A 728 -0.71 -37.72 -27.84
C ALA A 728 0.50 -36.90 -28.33
N ASP A 729 1.73 -37.42 -28.17
CA ASP A 729 2.93 -36.78 -28.72
C ASP A 729 3.11 -37.11 -30.21
N ASN A 730 3.73 -36.16 -30.93
CA ASN A 730 4.17 -36.32 -32.33
C ASN A 730 5.48 -37.12 -32.45
N ALA A 731 5.80 -37.95 -31.45
CA ALA A 731 6.98 -38.76 -31.40
C ALA A 731 6.67 -40.08 -30.68
N SER A 732 7.41 -41.14 -31.02
CA SER A 732 7.31 -42.42 -30.32
C SER A 732 7.95 -42.32 -28.94
N ILE A 733 7.25 -42.79 -27.91
CA ILE A 733 7.73 -42.76 -26.52
C ILE A 733 8.17 -44.16 -26.09
N PRO A 734 9.37 -44.34 -25.51
CA PRO A 734 9.81 -45.63 -25.01
C PRO A 734 8.95 -46.13 -23.83
N LEU A 735 8.65 -47.42 -23.82
CA LEU A 735 7.92 -48.10 -22.75
C LEU A 735 8.88 -48.96 -21.92
N LEU A 736 9.15 -48.55 -20.69
CA LEU A 736 10.04 -49.23 -19.75
C LEU A 736 9.24 -50.11 -18.79
N ARG A 737 9.91 -51.09 -18.19
CA ARG A 737 9.35 -51.98 -17.17
C ARG A 737 10.23 -51.94 -15.94
N ASP A 738 9.64 -51.64 -14.79
CA ASP A 738 10.32 -51.63 -13.50
C ASP A 738 9.67 -52.62 -12.54
N TRP A 739 10.51 -53.36 -11.81
CA TRP A 739 10.08 -54.46 -10.93
C TRP A 739 10.64 -54.23 -9.54
N SER A 740 9.76 -54.30 -8.53
CA SER A 740 10.10 -54.02 -7.15
C SER A 740 9.42 -55.00 -6.19
N GLY A 741 9.99 -55.19 -5.01
CA GLY A 741 9.41 -55.98 -3.93
C GLY A 741 10.23 -57.21 -3.52
N ASP A 742 9.70 -57.93 -2.54
CA ASP A 742 10.42 -58.98 -1.78
C ASP A 742 9.82 -60.38 -2.02
N ALA A 743 8.97 -60.54 -3.04
CA ALA A 743 8.40 -61.82 -3.41
C ALA A 743 9.47 -62.81 -3.93
N PRO A 744 9.39 -64.11 -3.57
CA PRO A 744 10.44 -65.10 -3.85
C PRO A 744 10.62 -65.48 -5.33
N SER A 745 9.67 -65.14 -6.21
CA SER A 745 9.75 -65.35 -7.66
C SER A 745 9.29 -64.09 -8.40
N LEU A 746 9.99 -63.71 -9.48
CA LEU A 746 9.60 -62.60 -10.37
C LEU A 746 8.50 -63.00 -11.36
N ASP A 747 8.14 -64.28 -11.44
CA ASP A 747 7.09 -64.84 -12.33
C ASP A 747 5.66 -64.58 -11.81
N VAL A 748 5.42 -63.45 -11.13
CA VAL A 748 4.08 -63.10 -10.58
C VAL A 748 3.19 -62.47 -11.66
N TRP A 749 3.76 -62.03 -12.78
CA TRP A 749 3.05 -61.27 -13.81
C TRP A 749 3.38 -61.76 -15.21
N SER A 750 2.35 -62.01 -16.01
CA SER A 750 2.46 -62.23 -17.46
C SER A 750 2.08 -60.94 -18.20
N ILE A 751 3.01 -60.42 -19.00
CA ILE A 751 2.91 -59.12 -19.66
C ILE A 751 3.08 -59.28 -21.18
N SER A 752 2.14 -58.73 -21.93
CA SER A 752 2.27 -58.53 -23.37
C SER A 752 2.09 -57.04 -23.68
N ALA A 753 3.22 -56.37 -23.95
CA ALA A 753 3.31 -54.96 -24.28
C ALA A 753 4.46 -54.71 -25.27
N PRO A 754 4.35 -53.73 -26.20
CA PRO A 754 5.43 -53.35 -27.09
C PRO A 754 6.53 -52.55 -26.36
N ASP A 755 7.71 -52.42 -26.97
CA ASP A 755 8.84 -51.69 -26.36
C ASP A 755 8.76 -50.16 -26.55
N SER A 756 7.83 -49.66 -27.38
CA SER A 756 7.58 -48.23 -27.61
C SER A 756 6.13 -47.97 -28.00
N LEU A 757 5.59 -46.82 -27.57
CA LEU A 757 4.29 -46.30 -27.98
C LEU A 757 4.45 -45.51 -29.29
N VAL A 758 3.64 -45.83 -30.30
CA VAL A 758 3.65 -45.12 -31.59
C VAL A 758 3.00 -43.74 -31.44
N GLU A 759 3.45 -42.75 -32.22
CA GLU A 759 2.89 -41.38 -32.22
C GLU A 759 1.39 -41.37 -32.55
N ASN A 760 0.60 -40.57 -31.83
CA ASN A 760 -0.84 -40.36 -32.08
C ASN A 760 -1.69 -41.65 -32.18
N GLU A 761 -1.28 -42.73 -31.50
CA GLU A 761 -1.96 -44.03 -31.55
C GLU A 761 -2.25 -44.55 -30.14
N THR A 762 -3.38 -45.25 -30.00
CA THR A 762 -3.75 -45.98 -28.78
C THR A 762 -3.17 -47.38 -28.82
N THR A 763 -2.25 -47.69 -27.92
CA THR A 763 -1.63 -49.00 -27.78
C THR A 763 -2.31 -49.79 -26.65
N THR A 764 -2.78 -51.00 -26.93
CA THR A 764 -3.34 -51.88 -25.91
C THR A 764 -2.26 -52.78 -25.32
N ILE A 765 -2.11 -52.76 -23.99
CA ILE A 765 -1.26 -53.69 -23.24
C ILE A 765 -2.12 -54.68 -22.47
N THR A 766 -1.62 -55.91 -22.30
CA THR A 766 -2.28 -56.93 -21.48
C THR A 766 -1.37 -57.38 -20.35
N VAL A 767 -1.85 -57.27 -19.11
CA VAL A 767 -1.15 -57.64 -17.89
C VAL A 767 -2.05 -58.59 -17.10
N THR A 768 -1.55 -59.79 -16.77
CA THR A 768 -2.30 -60.77 -15.97
C THR A 768 -1.46 -61.24 -14.79
N PRO A 769 -1.97 -61.16 -13.54
CA PRO A 769 -1.29 -61.75 -12.40
C PRO A 769 -1.35 -63.28 -12.47
N GLU A 770 -0.22 -63.95 -12.32
CA GLU A 770 -0.15 -65.40 -12.17
C GLU A 770 -0.34 -65.75 -10.68
N ASN A 771 -1.54 -66.22 -10.33
CA ASN A 771 -1.98 -66.46 -8.95
C ASN A 771 -1.10 -67.48 -8.21
N GLY A 772 -0.12 -66.99 -7.42
CA GLY A 772 0.40 -67.68 -6.23
C GLY A 772 -0.29 -67.12 -4.98
N GLU A 773 -0.96 -67.96 -4.19
CA GLU A 773 -1.88 -67.58 -3.09
C GLU A 773 -1.27 -66.81 -1.89
N SER A 774 -0.06 -66.23 -1.99
CA SER A 774 0.60 -65.59 -0.83
C SER A 774 1.30 -64.25 -1.05
N SER A 775 1.28 -63.65 -2.25
CA SER A 775 1.91 -62.35 -2.52
C SER A 775 0.89 -61.27 -2.89
N LEU A 776 1.05 -60.06 -2.33
CA LEU A 776 0.30 -58.85 -2.71
C LEU A 776 1.00 -58.18 -3.89
N GLY A 777 0.33 -58.15 -5.05
CA GLY A 777 0.84 -57.53 -6.27
C GLY A 777 0.12 -56.23 -6.59
N ILE A 778 0.86 -55.16 -6.89
CA ILE A 778 0.34 -53.86 -7.33
C ILE A 778 0.99 -53.51 -8.67
N PHE A 779 0.18 -53.07 -9.63
CA PHE A 779 0.63 -52.63 -10.94
C PHE A 779 0.11 -51.22 -11.23
N TRP A 780 0.99 -50.32 -11.68
CA TRP A 780 0.63 -48.95 -12.04
C TRP A 780 1.54 -48.39 -13.13
N ILE A 781 1.10 -47.31 -13.76
CA ILE A 781 1.84 -46.63 -14.82
C ILE A 781 2.30 -45.27 -14.29
N SER A 782 3.58 -44.96 -14.52
CA SER A 782 4.18 -43.65 -14.24
C SER A 782 4.91 -43.12 -15.47
N THR A 783 5.29 -41.84 -15.44
CA THR A 783 6.10 -41.21 -16.50
C THR A 783 7.37 -40.62 -15.91
N THR A 784 8.42 -40.66 -16.72
CA THR A 784 9.62 -39.82 -16.58
C THR A 784 9.54 -38.68 -17.58
N ASP A 785 10.57 -37.83 -17.68
CA ASP A 785 10.61 -36.74 -18.65
C ASP A 785 10.50 -37.21 -20.12
N GLU A 786 10.96 -38.44 -20.42
CA GLU A 786 11.07 -38.94 -21.81
C GLU A 786 10.49 -40.35 -22.03
N ALA A 787 10.01 -41.03 -20.98
CA ALA A 787 9.56 -42.43 -21.07
C ALA A 787 8.35 -42.72 -20.18
N VAL A 788 7.54 -43.70 -20.60
CA VAL A 788 6.47 -44.30 -19.78
C VAL A 788 7.04 -45.54 -19.09
N VAL A 789 6.75 -45.71 -17.81
CA VAL A 789 7.23 -46.85 -17.01
C VAL A 789 6.03 -47.67 -16.52
N LEU A 790 6.05 -48.96 -16.85
CA LEU A 790 5.17 -49.97 -16.29
C LEU A 790 5.80 -50.48 -14.99
N ASN A 791 5.21 -50.16 -13.84
CA ASN A 791 5.76 -50.51 -12.54
C ASN A 791 5.01 -51.69 -11.94
N PHE A 792 5.76 -52.68 -11.50
CA PHE A 792 5.24 -53.89 -10.86
C PHE A 792 5.85 -54.01 -9.46
N ALA A 793 5.00 -54.08 -8.44
CA ALA A 793 5.40 -54.35 -7.06
C ALA A 793 4.80 -55.67 -6.57
N ALA A 794 5.60 -56.56 -5.99
CA ALA A 794 5.11 -57.80 -5.37
C ALA A 794 5.72 -57.97 -3.96
N ARG A 795 4.88 -58.01 -2.93
CA ARG A 795 5.32 -58.07 -1.52
C ARG A 795 4.64 -59.19 -0.74
N CYS A 796 5.32 -59.66 0.30
CA CYS A 796 4.79 -60.63 1.24
C CYS A 796 3.99 -59.94 2.36
N PRO A 797 2.92 -60.56 2.88
CA PRO A 797 2.23 -60.10 4.09
C PRO A 797 3.18 -60.08 5.31
N SER A 798 2.80 -59.37 6.37
CA SER A 798 3.55 -59.21 7.63
C SER A 798 3.78 -60.49 8.46
N GLY A 799 3.52 -61.68 7.88
CA GLY A 799 3.88 -63.01 8.40
C GLY A 799 4.80 -63.83 7.48
N GLY A 800 5.29 -63.24 6.39
CA GLY A 800 6.08 -63.88 5.34
C GLY A 800 5.23 -64.51 4.23
N CYS A 801 5.80 -64.65 3.03
CA CYS A 801 5.23 -65.53 2.01
C CYS A 801 5.52 -66.96 2.44
N GLY A 802 4.48 -67.77 2.67
CA GLY A 802 4.66 -69.19 2.96
C GLY A 802 5.49 -69.87 1.87
N GLN A 803 6.43 -70.73 2.28
CA GLN A 803 7.19 -71.59 1.37
C GLN A 803 6.33 -72.71 0.80
#